data_AF-X8JEN5-F1
#
_entry.id   AF-X8JEN5-F1
#
_cell.length_a   1.000
_cell.length_b   1.000
_cell.length_c   1.000
_cell.angle_alpha   90.00
_cell.angle_beta   90.00
_cell.angle_gamma   90.00
#
_symmetry.space_group_name_H-M   'P 1'
#
loop_
_entity.id
_entity.type
_entity.pdbx_description
1 polymer ?
#
loop_
_entity_poly.entity_id
_entity_poly.type
_entity_poly.pdbx_seq_one_letter_code
_entity_poly.pdbx_strand_id
1 'polypeptide(L)'
;MPGPKEPSDYALDQMLAPLIQELLQLKQGMEMTVQHGEDAPIYQDEVVHTELSMHIANLIAHIKVGGGSGLRSELNFCLYCRTRLSLSVPAGYTCQELPYRDPDEDLNNAYYWHSLETPEERKAFFDFTGNRFTALHWLPGWHTSTCSPPDAMHLLYLGGMNWILNKNLVQPGMMNRRVPADEDPVVRFNACLDQMWLPRNYSRLPPKLGLTNTRIKADQWKLATRVIFIPLYLAFRVGNVIPNECIPRGNKSSKGAKNQTSRSRALHRERQKYYAYIGQPNNCPPHSACFPSRNLQFHYKQVLRYCVATGTLDKRTVTPNEIIFGTDLFEIMCIDYIENNVPLPPNFHMLMHLEAAMLKYGSLYNTHVWGMERANGILSRMSHNGQGGGVLEGTLMRGWWGISNLQNLIKMFCALPNRSPQDDMVLESLLSALRGGPEHALQRGALAAYIAQTKTAYTRLHGIQEPIRLSNQSRKINLRKVEYQGLYRMFLNFCAQKWPHAGVFGDGMAQGQLYLPPTGLIRRYSWVEYNGIRYGSFNHRSGRGYCYGYVGQEHHAARIEWILGVDFPGHPELRTVCVFVRRFQLPIIEPDFPWSQWEINLGTASWEFNELDGPSPVAISSLSGVFALFEVPTSQGDYWVTVSLDTISPDREELEDEEDLEEDA
;
A
#
# COMPACT_ATOMS: atom_id res chain seq x y z
N MET A 1 9.92 -20.14 3.65
CA MET A 1 10.18 -21.56 3.98
C MET A 1 9.76 -21.80 5.41
N PRO A 2 8.98 -22.87 5.69
CA PRO A 2 8.51 -23.14 7.04
C PRO A 2 9.67 -23.57 7.95
N GLY A 3 9.72 -23.00 9.15
CA GLY A 3 10.73 -23.29 10.16
C GLY A 3 10.71 -22.22 11.26
N PRO A 4 10.98 -22.57 12.54
CA PRO A 4 10.93 -21.61 13.65
C PRO A 4 12.15 -20.68 13.67
N LYS A 5 13.21 -21.05 12.95
CA LYS A 5 14.45 -20.28 12.78
C LYS A 5 14.74 -20.10 11.30
N GLU A 6 15.46 -19.04 10.99
CA GLU A 6 15.97 -18.80 9.65
C GLU A 6 16.91 -19.95 9.24
N PRO A 7 16.73 -20.58 8.06
CA PRO A 7 17.59 -21.67 7.61
C PRO A 7 19.03 -21.17 7.43
N SER A 8 20.03 -22.04 7.63
CA SER A 8 21.39 -21.72 7.23
C SER A 8 21.48 -21.57 5.71
N ASP A 9 22.55 -20.96 5.23
CA ASP A 9 22.86 -20.84 3.80
C ASP A 9 22.80 -22.19 3.08
N TYR A 10 23.49 -23.19 3.61
CA TYR A 10 23.45 -24.55 3.08
C TYR A 10 22.04 -25.15 3.12
N ALA A 11 21.30 -25.00 4.22
CA ALA A 11 19.96 -25.56 4.33
C ALA A 11 18.99 -24.91 3.32
N LEU A 12 19.13 -23.60 3.09
CA LEU A 12 18.36 -22.86 2.09
C LEU A 12 18.59 -23.42 0.68
N ASP A 13 19.84 -23.67 0.31
CA ASP A 13 20.19 -24.25 -0.99
C ASP A 13 19.63 -25.67 -1.15
N GLN A 14 19.74 -26.51 -0.11
CA GLN A 14 19.16 -27.86 -0.12
C GLN A 14 17.63 -27.85 -0.24
N MET A 15 16.96 -26.85 0.36
CA MET A 15 15.51 -26.69 0.25
C MET A 15 15.08 -26.21 -1.14
N LEU A 16 15.88 -25.39 -1.80
CA LEU A 16 15.58 -24.87 -3.13
C LEU A 16 15.94 -25.86 -4.24
N ALA A 17 16.96 -26.70 -4.06
CA ALA A 17 17.47 -27.58 -5.12
C ALA A 17 16.39 -28.43 -5.83
N PRO A 18 15.40 -29.06 -5.15
CA PRO A 18 14.35 -29.80 -5.84
C PRO A 18 13.49 -28.91 -6.75
N LEU A 19 13.12 -27.72 -6.27
CA LEU A 19 12.36 -26.74 -7.07
C LEU A 19 13.17 -26.31 -8.30
N ILE A 20 14.48 -26.09 -8.15
CA ILE A 20 15.36 -25.72 -9.26
C ILE A 20 15.43 -26.84 -10.30
N GLN A 21 15.52 -28.10 -9.88
CA GLN A 21 15.51 -29.25 -10.81
C GLN A 21 14.21 -29.33 -11.62
N GLU A 22 13.05 -29.13 -10.97
CA GLU A 22 11.75 -29.08 -11.65
C GLU A 22 11.67 -27.91 -12.63
N LEU A 23 12.15 -26.72 -12.23
CA LEU A 23 12.18 -25.54 -13.10
C LEU A 23 13.09 -25.74 -14.33
N LEU A 24 14.21 -26.44 -14.18
CA LEU A 24 15.09 -26.79 -15.30
C LEU A 24 14.39 -27.71 -16.30
N GLN A 25 13.61 -28.68 -15.84
CA GLN A 25 12.80 -29.55 -16.71
C GLN A 25 11.72 -28.73 -17.44
N LEU A 26 10.98 -27.90 -16.71
CA LEU A 26 9.96 -27.03 -17.30
C LEU A 26 10.55 -26.04 -18.31
N LYS A 27 11.80 -25.60 -18.13
CA LYS A 27 12.47 -24.71 -19.08
C LYS A 27 12.84 -25.42 -20.39
N GLN A 28 13.14 -26.71 -20.34
CA GLN A 28 13.36 -27.54 -21.53
C GLN A 28 12.07 -27.79 -22.34
N GLY A 29 10.91 -27.58 -21.73
CA GLY A 29 9.59 -27.80 -22.32
C GLY A 29 9.01 -29.14 -21.88
N MET A 30 7.75 -29.12 -21.46
CA MET A 30 7.01 -30.34 -21.10
C MET A 30 5.67 -30.37 -21.83
N GLU A 31 5.28 -31.55 -22.33
CA GLU A 31 3.96 -31.77 -22.89
C GLU A 31 2.90 -31.65 -21.79
N MET A 32 1.95 -30.74 -21.98
CA MET A 32 0.84 -30.48 -21.07
C MET A 32 -0.45 -30.33 -21.87
N THR A 33 -1.54 -30.87 -21.34
CA THR A 33 -2.87 -30.66 -21.91
C THR A 33 -3.35 -29.25 -21.55
N VAL A 34 -3.36 -28.34 -22.52
CA VAL A 34 -3.77 -26.94 -22.37
C VAL A 34 -5.23 -26.79 -22.81
N GLN A 35 -5.99 -26.00 -22.05
CA GLN A 35 -7.38 -25.67 -22.35
C GLN A 35 -7.44 -24.38 -23.17
N HIS A 36 -8.06 -24.46 -24.36
CA HIS A 36 -8.34 -23.32 -25.24
C HIS A 36 -9.82 -23.02 -25.31
N GLY A 37 -10.18 -21.72 -25.37
CA GLY A 37 -11.56 -21.25 -25.47
C GLY A 37 -12.28 -21.18 -24.11
N GLU A 38 -12.96 -20.04 -23.85
CA GLU A 38 -13.67 -19.80 -22.58
C GLU A 38 -15.01 -20.56 -22.49
N ASP A 39 -15.78 -20.62 -23.58
CA ASP A 39 -17.14 -21.17 -23.58
C ASP A 39 -17.24 -22.62 -24.11
N ALA A 40 -16.26 -23.07 -24.89
CA ALA A 40 -16.17 -24.42 -25.45
C ALA A 40 -14.72 -24.93 -25.33
N PRO A 41 -14.34 -25.50 -24.17
CA PRO A 41 -12.96 -25.84 -23.90
C PRO A 41 -12.48 -26.96 -24.83
N ILE A 42 -11.50 -26.63 -25.67
CA ILE A 42 -10.76 -27.57 -26.50
C ILE A 42 -9.47 -27.89 -25.76
N TYR A 43 -9.27 -29.16 -25.43
CA TYR A 43 -8.04 -29.63 -24.79
C TYR A 43 -7.06 -30.10 -25.87
N GLN A 44 -5.87 -29.51 -25.90
CA GLN A 44 -4.80 -29.87 -26.83
C GLN A 44 -3.50 -30.09 -26.07
N ASP A 45 -2.75 -31.11 -26.46
CA ASP A 45 -1.44 -31.37 -25.88
C ASP A 45 -0.42 -30.43 -26.55
N GLU A 46 0.21 -29.58 -25.74
CA GLU A 46 1.18 -28.60 -26.19
C GLU A 46 2.46 -28.66 -25.35
N VAL A 47 3.59 -28.32 -25.96
CA VAL A 47 4.85 -28.17 -25.22
C VAL A 47 4.86 -26.81 -24.54
N VAL A 48 4.81 -26.83 -23.21
CA VAL A 48 4.83 -25.62 -22.38
C VAL A 48 6.23 -25.41 -21.81
N HIS A 49 6.78 -24.23 -22.03
CA HIS A 49 8.03 -23.78 -21.43
C HIS A 49 7.74 -22.84 -20.25
N THR A 50 8.46 -23.02 -19.14
CA THR A 50 8.35 -22.13 -17.98
C THR A 50 9.69 -21.52 -17.61
N GLU A 51 9.67 -20.24 -17.23
CA GLU A 51 10.83 -19.54 -16.71
C GLU A 51 10.51 -18.85 -15.38
N LEU A 52 11.41 -18.96 -14.42
CA LEU A 52 11.35 -18.18 -13.20
C LEU A 52 11.87 -16.76 -13.48
N SER A 53 10.95 -15.82 -13.66
CA SER A 53 11.30 -14.43 -14.00
C SER A 53 11.77 -13.59 -12.81
N MET A 54 11.23 -13.84 -11.61
CA MET A 54 11.58 -13.07 -10.41
C MET A 54 11.39 -13.80 -9.09
N HIS A 55 12.09 -13.31 -8.07
CA HIS A 55 11.93 -13.70 -6.66
C HIS A 55 11.64 -12.47 -5.80
N ILE A 56 10.47 -12.48 -5.15
CA ILE A 56 10.04 -11.42 -4.25
C ILE A 56 10.22 -11.89 -2.81
N ALA A 57 10.96 -11.13 -2.01
CA ALA A 57 11.15 -11.35 -0.59
C ALA A 57 11.53 -10.02 0.09
N ASN A 58 11.72 -10.04 1.41
CA ASN A 58 12.33 -8.90 2.07
C ASN A 58 13.83 -8.79 1.71
N LEU A 59 14.42 -7.60 1.88
CA LEU A 59 15.80 -7.30 1.46
C LEU A 59 16.85 -8.28 2.02
N ILE A 60 16.69 -8.74 3.26
CA ILE A 60 17.63 -9.70 3.87
C ILE A 60 17.52 -11.08 3.20
N ALA A 61 16.29 -11.53 2.94
CA ALA A 61 16.06 -12.78 2.22
C ALA A 61 16.54 -12.70 0.77
N HIS A 62 16.38 -11.55 0.09
CA HIS A 62 16.95 -11.31 -1.25
C HIS A 62 18.46 -11.50 -1.25
N ILE A 63 19.16 -10.82 -0.33
CA ILE A 63 20.61 -10.92 -0.20
C ILE A 63 21.02 -12.37 0.00
N LYS A 64 20.34 -13.07 0.91
CA LYS A 64 20.69 -14.43 1.27
C LYS A 64 20.46 -15.42 0.13
N VAL A 65 19.26 -15.40 -0.45
CA VAL A 65 18.83 -16.30 -1.55
C VAL A 65 19.63 -16.02 -2.83
N GLY A 66 19.97 -14.75 -3.08
CA GLY A 66 20.73 -14.31 -4.22
C GLY A 66 22.26 -14.42 -4.09
N GLY A 67 22.77 -14.85 -2.93
CA GLY A 67 24.21 -15.05 -2.72
C GLY A 67 25.02 -13.77 -2.52
N GLY A 68 24.42 -12.70 -1.99
CA GLY A 68 25.10 -11.42 -1.71
C GLY A 68 25.68 -11.31 -0.29
N SER A 69 26.69 -10.45 -0.09
CA SER A 69 27.27 -10.17 1.25
C SER A 69 26.39 -9.33 2.19
N GLY A 70 25.52 -8.51 1.61
CA GLY A 70 24.46 -7.81 2.34
C GLY A 70 24.87 -6.56 3.12
N LEU A 71 23.88 -5.99 3.82
CA LEU A 71 23.87 -4.60 4.32
C LEU A 71 24.98 -4.21 5.31
N ARG A 72 25.75 -5.16 5.83
CA ARG A 72 26.86 -4.90 6.77
C ARG A 72 28.21 -4.84 6.07
N SER A 73 28.30 -5.28 4.82
CA SER A 73 29.52 -5.24 4.04
C SER A 73 29.86 -3.79 3.67
N GLU A 74 31.10 -3.36 3.89
CA GLU A 74 31.53 -2.01 3.49
C GLU A 74 31.78 -1.92 1.97
N LEU A 75 32.11 -3.05 1.35
CA LEU A 75 32.48 -3.15 -0.06
C LEU A 75 31.32 -3.56 -0.98
N ASN A 76 30.37 -4.36 -0.47
CA ASN A 76 29.37 -5.05 -1.27
C ASN A 76 27.98 -5.06 -0.61
N PHE A 77 27.57 -3.93 -0.01
CA PHE A 77 26.27 -3.83 0.69
C PHE A 77 25.06 -3.92 -0.24
N CYS A 78 25.20 -3.49 -1.50
CA CYS A 78 24.15 -3.41 -2.49
C CYS A 78 24.18 -4.62 -3.43
N LEU A 79 23.01 -5.16 -3.75
CA LEU A 79 22.83 -6.25 -4.71
C LEU A 79 22.77 -5.79 -6.18
N TYR A 80 22.56 -4.49 -6.41
CA TYR A 80 22.29 -3.93 -7.73
C TYR A 80 23.49 -3.14 -8.29
N CYS A 81 24.29 -2.55 -7.42
CA CYS A 81 25.47 -1.77 -7.80
C CYS A 81 26.69 -2.06 -6.91
N ARG A 82 27.84 -1.54 -7.34
CA ARG A 82 29.16 -1.63 -6.71
C ARG A 82 29.50 -0.38 -5.88
N THR A 83 28.53 0.44 -5.50
CA THR A 83 28.77 1.63 -4.65
C THR A 83 29.45 1.21 -3.35
N ARG A 84 30.57 1.87 -3.00
CA ARG A 84 31.38 1.55 -1.81
C ARG A 84 31.50 2.76 -0.91
N LEU A 85 31.11 2.63 0.37
CA LEU A 85 31.27 3.68 1.40
C LEU A 85 30.60 5.04 1.08
N SER A 86 29.93 5.20 -0.06
CA SER A 86 29.39 6.48 -0.54
C SER A 86 28.06 6.87 0.09
N LEU A 87 27.47 6.06 0.99
CA LEU A 87 26.21 6.40 1.65
C LEU A 87 26.28 7.66 2.53
N SER A 88 27.49 8.16 2.79
CA SER A 88 27.78 9.37 3.56
C SER A 88 27.95 10.65 2.72
N VAL A 89 27.85 10.52 1.38
CA VAL A 89 28.01 11.60 0.39
C VAL A 89 26.94 11.50 -0.72
N PRO A 90 26.67 12.58 -1.49
CA PRO A 90 25.64 12.59 -2.53
C PRO A 90 25.80 11.52 -3.61
N ALA A 91 27.03 11.22 -4.03
CA ALA A 91 27.34 10.20 -5.04
C ALA A 91 26.82 8.80 -4.72
N GLY A 92 26.46 8.52 -3.46
CA GLY A 92 25.76 7.29 -3.08
C GLY A 92 24.29 7.23 -3.53
N TYR A 93 23.73 8.29 -4.10
CA TYR A 93 22.30 8.40 -4.42
C TYR A 93 22.04 8.95 -5.83
N THR A 94 23.06 9.43 -6.53
CA THR A 94 22.89 9.93 -7.91
C THR A 94 22.71 8.75 -8.87
N CYS A 95 21.48 8.47 -9.33
CA CYS A 95 21.14 7.24 -10.04
C CYS A 95 21.98 7.04 -11.32
N GLN A 96 22.21 8.12 -12.06
CA GLN A 96 22.98 8.11 -13.32
C GLN A 96 24.47 7.79 -13.12
N GLU A 97 25.01 8.01 -11.92
CA GLU A 97 26.42 7.80 -11.60
C GLU A 97 26.67 6.46 -10.87
N LEU A 98 25.62 5.69 -10.59
CA LEU A 98 25.76 4.43 -9.86
C LEU A 98 26.50 3.38 -10.70
N PRO A 99 27.57 2.75 -10.17
CA PRO A 99 28.27 1.70 -10.88
C PRO A 99 27.48 0.39 -10.77
N TYR A 100 26.52 0.15 -11.67
CA TYR A 100 25.71 -1.07 -11.69
C TYR A 100 26.58 -2.33 -11.76
N ARG A 101 26.10 -3.40 -11.13
CA ARG A 101 26.75 -4.71 -11.21
C ARG A 101 26.56 -5.30 -12.59
N ASP A 102 27.62 -5.87 -13.14
CA ASP A 102 27.55 -6.70 -14.33
C ASP A 102 26.96 -8.09 -13.94
N PRO A 103 25.78 -8.46 -14.48
CA PRO A 103 25.14 -9.75 -14.17
C PRO A 103 25.98 -10.98 -14.53
N ASP A 104 26.81 -10.91 -15.57
CA ASP A 104 27.64 -12.03 -16.04
C ASP A 104 28.92 -12.13 -15.21
N GLU A 105 29.52 -11.00 -14.84
CA GLU A 105 30.64 -10.96 -13.89
C GLU A 105 30.23 -11.57 -12.55
N ASP A 106 29.07 -11.20 -12.02
CA ASP A 106 28.56 -11.71 -10.74
C ASP A 106 28.26 -13.21 -10.79
N LEU A 107 27.74 -13.71 -11.92
CA LEU A 107 27.51 -15.13 -12.15
C LEU A 107 28.84 -15.90 -12.21
N ASN A 108 29.82 -15.40 -12.96
CA ASN A 108 31.16 -15.97 -13.03
C ASN A 108 31.83 -16.01 -11.65
N ASN A 109 31.71 -14.93 -10.87
CA ASN A 109 32.20 -14.88 -9.49
C ASN A 109 31.51 -15.94 -8.62
N ALA A 110 30.20 -16.14 -8.76
CA ALA A 110 29.48 -17.17 -8.01
C ALA A 110 29.98 -18.58 -8.35
N TYR A 111 30.17 -18.92 -9.63
CA TYR A 111 30.71 -20.21 -10.04
C TYR A 111 32.18 -20.39 -9.62
N TYR A 112 32.99 -19.35 -9.71
CA TYR A 112 34.37 -19.38 -9.23
C TYR A 112 34.42 -19.65 -7.72
N TRP A 113 33.60 -18.93 -6.95
CA TRP A 113 33.44 -19.18 -5.52
C TRP A 113 33.07 -20.64 -5.21
N HIS A 114 32.16 -21.23 -6.01
CA HIS A 114 31.77 -22.63 -5.85
C HIS A 114 32.93 -23.60 -6.13
N SER A 115 33.79 -23.27 -7.11
CA SER A 115 34.94 -24.09 -7.50
C SER A 115 36.09 -24.08 -6.49
N LEU A 116 36.18 -23.07 -5.62
CA LEU A 116 37.21 -22.99 -4.58
C LEU A 116 37.10 -24.16 -3.60
N GLU A 117 38.22 -24.75 -3.23
CA GLU A 117 38.26 -25.97 -2.42
C GLU A 117 38.10 -25.68 -0.92
N THR A 118 38.71 -24.60 -0.44
CA THR A 118 38.77 -24.31 1.00
C THR A 118 37.70 -23.30 1.46
N PRO A 119 37.14 -23.48 2.67
CA PRO A 119 36.25 -22.48 3.27
C PRO A 119 36.91 -21.10 3.43
N GLU A 120 38.22 -21.05 3.67
CA GLU A 120 39.00 -19.83 3.85
C GLU A 120 39.10 -19.02 2.54
N GLU A 121 39.41 -19.68 1.42
CA GLU A 121 39.44 -19.05 0.10
C GLU A 121 38.04 -18.56 -0.29
N ARG A 122 37.01 -19.38 -0.08
CA ARG A 122 35.62 -19.00 -0.31
C ARG A 122 35.23 -17.75 0.47
N LYS A 123 35.63 -17.68 1.74
CA LYS A 123 35.35 -16.52 2.58
C LYS A 123 36.09 -15.28 2.09
N ALA A 124 37.40 -15.39 1.81
CA ALA A 124 38.19 -14.26 1.31
C ALA A 124 37.65 -13.72 -0.03
N PHE A 125 37.27 -14.62 -0.95
CA PHE A 125 36.69 -14.25 -2.23
C PHE A 125 35.29 -13.63 -2.07
N PHE A 126 34.47 -14.16 -1.17
CA PHE A 126 33.16 -13.60 -0.85
C PHE A 126 33.26 -12.20 -0.22
N ASP A 127 34.20 -11.99 0.70
CA ASP A 127 34.42 -10.68 1.33
C ASP A 127 34.84 -9.63 0.28
N PHE A 128 35.60 -10.04 -0.74
CA PHE A 128 36.05 -9.18 -1.84
C PHE A 128 34.98 -8.90 -2.90
N THR A 129 34.35 -9.94 -3.46
CA THR A 129 33.38 -9.83 -4.56
C THR A 129 31.95 -9.55 -4.08
N GLY A 130 31.63 -10.03 -2.89
CA GLY A 130 30.28 -10.05 -2.35
C GLY A 130 29.40 -11.17 -2.91
N ASN A 131 29.94 -12.09 -3.71
CA ASN A 131 29.19 -13.12 -4.42
C ASN A 131 29.52 -14.52 -3.89
N ARG A 132 28.48 -15.29 -3.57
CA ARG A 132 28.56 -16.73 -3.32
C ARG A 132 27.57 -17.45 -4.21
N PHE A 133 27.87 -18.70 -4.47
CA PHE A 133 26.95 -19.57 -5.19
C PHE A 133 25.71 -19.91 -4.37
N THR A 134 24.59 -20.04 -5.06
CA THR A 134 23.31 -20.50 -4.52
C THR A 134 22.60 -21.35 -5.57
N ALA A 135 21.63 -22.16 -5.16
CA ALA A 135 20.90 -23.05 -6.06
C ALA A 135 20.26 -22.32 -7.26
N LEU A 136 19.89 -21.04 -7.13
CA LEU A 136 19.30 -20.26 -8.22
C LEU A 136 20.24 -20.04 -9.41
N HIS A 137 21.55 -20.01 -9.19
CA HIS A 137 22.53 -19.82 -10.26
C HIS A 137 22.62 -21.01 -11.23
N TRP A 138 21.96 -22.13 -10.92
CA TRP A 138 21.78 -23.24 -11.86
C TRP A 138 20.78 -22.89 -12.97
N LEU A 139 19.87 -21.95 -12.74
CA LEU A 139 18.86 -21.56 -13.72
C LEU A 139 19.49 -20.67 -14.80
N PRO A 140 19.45 -21.07 -16.09
CA PRO A 140 19.88 -20.20 -17.18
C PRO A 140 19.10 -18.88 -17.15
N GLY A 141 19.74 -17.75 -17.43
CA GLY A 141 19.09 -16.43 -17.44
C GLY A 141 18.76 -15.85 -16.07
N TRP A 142 19.05 -16.57 -14.98
CA TRP A 142 18.87 -16.03 -13.63
C TRP A 142 20.06 -15.17 -13.22
N HIS A 143 19.80 -13.89 -12.96
CA HIS A 143 20.77 -12.98 -12.37
C HIS A 143 20.17 -12.28 -11.16
N THR A 144 20.81 -12.43 -10.00
CA THR A 144 20.31 -11.89 -8.72
C THR A 144 19.99 -10.39 -8.81
N SER A 145 20.87 -9.60 -9.44
CA SER A 145 20.73 -8.14 -9.57
C SER A 145 19.53 -7.72 -10.43
N THR A 146 19.04 -8.56 -11.35
CA THR A 146 17.94 -8.20 -12.27
C THR A 146 16.65 -9.02 -12.05
N CYS A 147 16.73 -10.11 -11.29
CA CYS A 147 15.64 -11.05 -11.03
C CYS A 147 15.12 -10.98 -9.58
N SER A 148 15.70 -10.10 -8.74
CA SER A 148 15.24 -9.87 -7.37
C SER A 148 14.87 -8.40 -7.16
N PRO A 149 13.68 -7.93 -7.61
CA PRO A 149 13.30 -6.53 -7.46
C PRO A 149 13.12 -6.15 -5.98
N PRO A 150 13.41 -4.90 -5.56
CA PRO A 150 13.19 -4.47 -4.19
C PRO A 150 11.72 -4.60 -3.75
N ASP A 151 11.47 -5.16 -2.55
CA ASP A 151 10.12 -5.19 -1.97
C ASP A 151 9.74 -3.81 -1.42
N ALA A 152 8.71 -3.22 -2.03
CA ALA A 152 8.22 -1.90 -1.66
C ALA A 152 7.67 -1.84 -0.22
N MET A 153 7.15 -2.95 0.32
CA MET A 153 6.51 -2.92 1.65
C MET A 153 7.53 -2.66 2.77
N HIS A 154 8.62 -3.43 2.78
CA HIS A 154 9.70 -3.27 3.74
C HIS A 154 10.54 -2.04 3.43
N LEU A 155 10.73 -1.73 2.16
CA LEU A 155 11.54 -0.59 1.74
C LEU A 155 10.86 0.74 2.13
N LEU A 156 9.62 0.94 1.70
CA LEU A 156 8.91 2.21 1.85
C LEU A 156 8.32 2.38 3.26
N TYR A 157 7.62 1.37 3.78
CA TYR A 157 6.83 1.57 5.00
C TYR A 157 7.60 1.21 6.27
N LEU A 158 8.04 -0.05 6.40
CA LEU A 158 8.76 -0.52 7.60
C LEU A 158 10.18 0.05 7.68
N GLY A 159 10.77 0.38 6.53
CA GLY A 159 12.07 1.00 6.36
C GLY A 159 11.97 2.52 6.37
N GLY A 160 11.59 3.11 5.23
CA GLY A 160 11.62 4.55 4.98
C GLY A 160 10.76 5.38 5.94
N MET A 161 9.44 5.22 5.91
CA MET A 161 8.52 6.03 6.72
C MET A 161 8.73 5.86 8.23
N ASN A 162 8.93 4.62 8.68
CA ASN A 162 9.33 4.34 10.06
C ASN A 162 10.63 5.05 10.44
N TRP A 163 11.65 5.01 9.59
CA TRP A 163 12.90 5.69 9.83
C TRP A 163 12.72 7.22 9.87
N ILE A 164 11.96 7.80 8.93
CA ILE A 164 11.68 9.23 8.87
C ILE A 164 11.03 9.69 10.18
N LEU A 165 9.91 9.11 10.60
CA LEU A 165 9.23 9.56 11.82
C LEU A 165 10.04 9.26 13.08
N ASN A 166 10.47 8.00 13.27
CA ASN A 166 11.05 7.59 14.54
C ASN A 166 12.53 7.96 14.66
N LYS A 167 13.34 7.67 13.64
CA LYS A 167 14.80 7.82 13.70
C LYS A 167 15.25 9.21 13.29
N ASN A 168 14.55 9.85 12.35
CA ASN A 168 14.93 11.17 11.85
C ASN A 168 14.26 12.31 12.64
N LEU A 169 12.97 12.21 12.95
CA LEU A 169 12.26 13.29 13.65
C LEU A 169 12.25 13.10 15.17
N VAL A 170 11.71 11.99 15.69
CA VAL A 170 11.51 11.82 17.14
C VAL A 170 12.82 11.65 17.90
N GLN A 171 13.66 10.67 17.54
CA GLN A 171 14.86 10.32 18.31
C GLN A 171 15.88 11.46 18.49
N PRO A 172 16.15 12.33 17.47
CA PRO A 172 17.04 13.47 17.63
C PRO A 172 16.43 14.64 18.40
N GLY A 173 15.15 14.56 18.75
CA GLY A 173 14.40 15.62 19.43
C GLY A 173 13.91 16.71 18.47
N MET A 174 13.47 16.35 17.25
CA MET A 174 12.84 17.29 16.32
C MET A 174 11.41 17.66 16.74
N MET A 175 10.76 16.79 17.52
CA MET A 175 9.42 17.00 18.06
C MET A 175 9.43 17.68 19.44
N ASN A 176 10.55 18.30 19.84
CA ASN A 176 10.62 19.03 21.12
C ASN A 176 10.03 20.43 20.99
N ARG A 177 9.53 20.97 22.10
CA ARG A 177 9.13 22.39 22.20
C ARG A 177 10.32 23.30 21.85
N ARG A 178 10.05 24.42 21.15
CA ARG A 178 11.10 25.38 20.76
C ARG A 178 11.43 26.27 21.95
N VAL A 179 10.38 26.78 22.59
CA VAL A 179 10.41 27.45 23.89
C VAL A 179 9.51 26.73 24.90
N PRO A 180 9.78 26.83 26.22
CA PRO A 180 9.01 26.10 27.23
C PRO A 180 7.50 26.38 27.22
N ALA A 181 7.10 27.58 26.78
CA ALA A 181 5.72 28.03 26.68
C ALA A 181 4.96 27.48 25.46
N ASP A 182 5.66 26.90 24.47
CA ASP A 182 5.01 26.33 23.29
C ASP A 182 4.15 25.12 23.68
N GLU A 183 3.06 24.94 22.95
CA GLU A 183 2.36 23.66 22.92
C GLU A 183 3.29 22.55 22.44
N ASP A 184 3.08 21.34 22.98
CA ASP A 184 3.91 20.20 22.64
C ASP A 184 3.60 19.71 21.20
N PRO A 185 4.59 19.70 20.28
CA PRO A 185 4.38 19.23 18.91
C PRO A 185 3.86 17.79 18.83
N VAL A 186 4.24 16.92 19.78
CA VAL A 186 3.75 15.53 19.84
C VAL A 186 2.26 15.50 20.19
N VAL A 187 1.81 16.38 21.08
CA VAL A 187 0.40 16.48 21.45
C VAL A 187 -0.42 16.98 20.27
N ARG A 188 0.03 18.03 19.57
CA ARG A 188 -0.65 18.56 18.36
C ARG A 188 -0.76 17.50 17.26
N PHE A 189 0.33 16.78 17.00
CA PHE A 189 0.35 15.67 16.05
C PHE A 189 -0.67 14.59 16.41
N ASN A 190 -0.66 14.13 17.67
CA ASN A 190 -1.53 13.04 18.10
C ASN A 190 -3.01 13.47 18.16
N ALA A 191 -3.29 14.73 18.53
CA ALA A 191 -4.64 15.30 18.53
C ALA A 191 -5.22 15.34 17.11
N CYS A 192 -4.42 15.73 16.11
CA CYS A 192 -4.83 15.67 14.71
C CYS A 192 -5.22 14.25 14.28
N LEU A 193 -4.41 13.24 14.64
CA LEU A 193 -4.74 11.84 14.35
C LEU A 193 -5.96 11.32 15.10
N ASP A 194 -6.24 11.84 16.30
CA ASP A 194 -7.42 11.48 17.09
C ASP A 194 -8.71 12.09 16.54
N GLN A 195 -8.62 13.27 15.93
CA GLN A 195 -9.74 13.96 15.29
C GLN A 195 -9.98 13.49 13.85
N MET A 196 -8.95 12.94 13.20
CA MET A 196 -9.05 12.41 11.84
C MET A 196 -10.18 11.38 11.73
N TRP A 197 -11.12 11.63 10.82
CA TRP A 197 -12.10 10.63 10.45
C TRP A 197 -11.51 9.67 9.41
N LEU A 198 -11.71 8.38 9.64
CA LEU A 198 -11.30 7.31 8.74
C LEU A 198 -12.44 6.29 8.59
N PRO A 199 -12.68 5.75 7.39
CA PRO A 199 -13.70 4.73 7.22
C PRO A 199 -13.43 3.50 8.10
N ARG A 200 -14.46 2.94 8.77
CA ARG A 200 -14.29 1.88 9.78
C ARG A 200 -13.67 0.57 9.27
N ASN A 201 -13.64 0.33 7.97
CA ASN A 201 -12.93 -0.80 7.35
C ASN A 201 -11.40 -0.65 7.49
N TYR A 202 -10.90 0.57 7.69
CA TYR A 202 -9.51 0.83 8.03
C TYR A 202 -9.33 0.73 9.55
N SER A 203 -9.07 -0.50 10.01
CA SER A 203 -8.92 -0.81 11.44
C SER A 203 -7.57 -0.40 12.05
N ARG A 204 -6.58 -0.05 11.22
CA ARG A 204 -5.22 0.25 11.69
C ARG A 204 -4.87 1.70 11.37
N LEU A 205 -4.89 2.53 12.41
CA LEU A 205 -4.60 3.97 12.31
C LEU A 205 -3.09 4.22 12.15
N PRO A 206 -2.69 5.39 11.62
CA PRO A 206 -1.29 5.80 11.61
C PRO A 206 -0.70 5.77 13.03
N PRO A 207 0.61 5.52 13.17
CA PRO A 207 1.24 5.46 14.47
C PRO A 207 1.25 6.83 15.15
N LYS A 208 0.77 6.88 16.38
CA LYS A 208 0.95 8.02 17.27
C LYS A 208 2.41 8.14 17.69
N LEU A 209 2.89 9.36 17.86
CA LEU A 209 4.24 9.62 18.35
C LEU A 209 4.28 9.54 19.88
N GLY A 210 5.41 9.11 20.43
CA GLY A 210 5.62 9.00 21.88
C GLY A 210 5.12 7.69 22.51
N LEU A 211 4.45 6.82 21.75
CA LEU A 211 4.11 5.47 22.21
C LEU A 211 5.37 4.59 22.23
N THR A 212 5.78 4.15 23.42
CA THR A 212 6.85 3.16 23.58
C THR A 212 6.26 1.74 23.59
N ASN A 213 7.00 0.76 23.07
CA ASN A 213 6.68 -0.67 23.08
C ASN A 213 5.46 -1.14 22.26
N THR A 214 4.91 -0.32 21.37
CA THR A 214 3.85 -0.77 20.45
C THR A 214 4.44 -1.27 19.14
N ARG A 215 4.14 -2.52 18.76
CA ARG A 215 4.57 -3.09 17.48
C ARG A 215 3.68 -2.55 16.36
N ILE A 216 4.15 -1.51 15.68
CA ILE A 216 3.46 -0.87 14.55
C ILE A 216 3.61 -1.77 13.31
N LYS A 217 2.51 -1.98 12.60
CA LYS A 217 2.45 -2.86 11.41
C LYS A 217 2.66 -2.09 10.11
N ALA A 218 3.04 -2.80 9.04
CA ALA A 218 3.35 -2.21 7.74
C ALA A 218 2.19 -1.38 7.13
N ASP A 219 0.95 -1.81 7.33
CA ASP A 219 -0.24 -1.08 6.85
C ASP A 219 -0.48 0.24 7.58
N GLN A 220 -0.13 0.33 8.87
CA GLN A 220 -0.15 1.61 9.59
C GLN A 220 0.88 2.59 9.02
N TRP A 221 2.05 2.07 8.64
CA TRP A 221 3.10 2.85 7.99
C TRP A 221 2.73 3.26 6.56
N LYS A 222 2.07 2.38 5.78
CA LYS A 222 1.49 2.74 4.48
C LYS A 222 0.44 3.84 4.60
N LEU A 223 -0.44 3.75 5.59
CA LEU A 223 -1.40 4.83 5.82
C LEU A 223 -0.68 6.12 6.24
N ALA A 224 0.39 6.02 7.06
CA ALA A 224 1.20 7.17 7.41
C ALA A 224 1.82 7.84 6.17
N THR A 225 2.38 7.10 5.19
CA THR A 225 2.91 7.73 3.97
C THR A 225 1.86 8.52 3.19
N ARG A 226 0.57 8.20 3.36
CA ARG A 226 -0.53 8.91 2.70
C ARG A 226 -0.98 10.15 3.43
N VAL A 227 -0.89 10.20 4.77
CA VAL A 227 -1.57 11.28 5.52
C VAL A 227 -0.67 12.10 6.44
N ILE A 228 0.58 11.67 6.68
CA ILE A 228 1.38 12.21 7.79
C ILE A 228 1.84 13.66 7.62
N PHE A 229 1.84 14.18 6.40
CA PHE A 229 2.20 15.57 6.15
C PHE A 229 1.21 16.54 6.83
N ILE A 230 -0.07 16.19 6.96
CA ILE A 230 -1.05 17.06 7.67
C ILE A 230 -0.77 17.13 9.18
N PRO A 231 -0.68 16.00 9.94
CA PRO A 231 -0.29 16.03 11.34
C PRO A 231 1.07 16.70 11.59
N LEU A 232 2.05 16.52 10.69
CA LEU A 232 3.36 17.16 10.83
C LEU A 232 3.31 18.66 10.60
N TYR A 233 2.53 19.12 9.61
CA TYR A 233 2.30 20.55 9.42
C TYR A 233 1.68 21.17 10.67
N LEU A 234 0.63 20.54 11.21
CA LEU A 234 0.02 20.99 12.46
C LEU A 234 1.01 20.93 13.62
N ALA A 235 1.91 19.97 13.69
CA ALA A 235 2.91 19.92 14.76
C ALA A 235 3.99 20.99 14.64
N PHE A 236 4.43 21.32 13.42
CA PHE A 236 5.59 22.18 13.18
C PHE A 236 5.27 23.66 13.00
N ARG A 237 4.02 23.99 12.64
CA ARG A 237 3.64 25.36 12.31
C ARG A 237 3.58 26.29 13.52
N VAL A 238 3.83 27.57 13.24
CA VAL A 238 3.52 28.73 14.10
C VAL A 238 2.57 29.61 13.28
N GLY A 239 1.35 29.84 13.77
CA GLY A 239 0.28 30.36 12.92
C GLY A 239 0.00 29.41 11.76
N ASN A 240 0.05 29.92 10.52
CA ASN A 240 -0.19 29.14 9.30
C ASN A 240 1.09 28.68 8.58
N VAL A 241 2.28 29.03 9.09
CA VAL A 241 3.56 28.74 8.41
C VAL A 241 4.44 27.83 9.25
N ILE A 242 5.31 27.06 8.60
CA ILE A 242 6.41 26.36 9.28
C ILE A 242 7.64 27.28 9.25
N PRO A 243 8.09 27.83 10.40
CA PRO A 243 9.22 28.74 10.42
C PRO A 243 10.51 28.11 9.87
N ASN A 244 11.25 28.91 9.11
CA ASN A 244 12.56 28.57 8.54
C ASN A 244 13.69 28.71 9.57
N GLU A 245 13.55 28.05 10.72
CA GLU A 245 14.50 28.18 11.82
C GLU A 245 14.94 26.81 12.34
N CYS A 246 16.19 26.73 12.79
CA CYS A 246 16.70 25.55 13.47
C CYS A 246 16.18 25.49 14.90
N ILE A 247 15.57 24.37 15.26
CA ILE A 247 15.18 24.16 16.66
C ILE A 247 16.42 23.99 17.56
N PRO A 248 16.42 24.46 18.82
CA PRO A 248 17.57 24.36 19.72
C PRO A 248 17.97 22.91 20.02
N ARG A 249 19.28 22.65 20.21
CA ARG A 249 19.80 21.29 20.46
C ARG A 249 19.37 20.67 21.80
N GLY A 250 18.82 21.48 22.70
CA GLY A 250 18.47 21.08 24.06
C GLY A 250 19.68 20.84 24.95
N ASN A 251 19.44 20.36 26.17
CA ASN A 251 20.49 20.03 27.13
C ASN A 251 21.34 18.83 26.63
N LYS A 252 22.67 18.92 26.74
CA LYS A 252 23.64 17.86 26.41
C LYS A 252 23.33 16.51 27.08
N SER A 253 22.70 16.51 28.26
CA SER A 253 22.31 15.30 28.98
C SER A 253 21.08 14.59 28.39
N SER A 254 20.29 15.27 27.56
CA SER A 254 19.05 14.74 26.98
C SER A 254 19.31 13.58 26.02
N LYS A 255 18.33 12.67 25.89
CA LYS A 255 18.39 11.54 24.95
C LYS A 255 18.58 12.03 23.51
N GLY A 256 17.89 13.11 23.12
CA GLY A 256 18.00 13.72 21.80
C GLY A 256 19.40 14.29 21.51
N ALA A 257 20.01 15.00 22.47
CA ALA A 257 21.37 15.54 22.29
C ALA A 257 22.43 14.42 22.20
N LYS A 258 22.29 13.36 23.00
CA LYS A 258 23.14 12.16 22.90
C LYS A 258 22.99 11.47 21.55
N ASN A 259 21.76 11.32 21.06
CA ASN A 259 21.49 10.75 19.73
C ASN A 259 22.15 11.57 18.61
N GLN A 260 21.99 12.90 18.61
CA GLN A 260 22.63 13.79 17.63
C GLN A 260 24.15 13.66 17.63
N THR A 261 24.77 13.63 18.81
CA THR A 261 26.23 13.48 18.94
C THR A 261 26.70 12.11 18.43
N SER A 262 25.93 11.06 18.73
CA SER A 262 26.21 9.71 18.20
C SER A 262 26.11 9.66 16.69
N ARG A 263 25.07 10.28 16.10
CA ARG A 263 24.86 10.33 14.64
C ARG A 263 25.97 11.12 13.94
N SER A 264 26.38 12.28 14.49
CA SER A 264 27.44 13.08 13.87
C SER A 264 28.80 12.39 13.91
N ARG A 265 29.10 11.66 14.99
CA ARG A 265 30.30 10.82 15.07
C ARG A 265 30.27 9.68 14.07
N ALA A 266 29.15 8.99 13.93
CA ALA A 266 28.99 7.91 12.96
C ALA A 266 29.16 8.44 11.52
N LEU A 267 28.49 9.54 11.17
CA LEU A 267 28.62 10.16 9.85
C LEU A 267 30.06 10.60 9.56
N HIS A 268 30.72 11.23 10.53
CA HIS A 268 32.12 11.63 10.37
C HIS A 268 33.04 10.43 10.11
N ARG A 269 32.86 9.32 10.85
CA ARG A 269 33.62 8.07 10.62
C ARG A 269 33.40 7.51 9.23
N GLU A 270 32.16 7.48 8.75
CA GLU A 270 31.86 6.99 7.40
C GLU A 270 32.45 7.90 6.31
N ARG A 271 32.41 9.22 6.51
CA ARG A 271 33.09 10.16 5.61
C ARG A 271 34.60 9.98 5.63
N GLN A 272 35.22 9.78 6.80
CA GLN A 272 36.66 9.51 6.88
C GLN A 272 37.05 8.28 6.06
N LYS A 273 36.27 7.19 6.15
CA LYS A 273 36.48 5.99 5.32
C LYS A 273 36.34 6.31 3.83
N TYR A 274 35.29 7.02 3.43
CA TYR A 274 35.06 7.40 2.05
C TYR A 274 36.18 8.27 1.47
N TYR A 275 36.56 9.34 2.17
CA TYR A 275 37.62 10.25 1.72
C TYR A 275 39.00 9.58 1.70
N ALA A 276 39.27 8.66 2.62
CA ALA A 276 40.46 7.82 2.55
C ALA A 276 40.43 6.89 1.32
N TYR A 277 39.28 6.27 1.03
CA TYR A 277 39.10 5.37 -0.11
C TYR A 277 39.33 6.06 -1.46
N ILE A 278 38.84 7.30 -1.64
CA ILE A 278 39.06 8.07 -2.88
C ILE A 278 40.44 8.75 -2.93
N GLY A 279 41.33 8.48 -1.96
CA GLY A 279 42.67 9.08 -1.91
C GLY A 279 42.69 10.57 -1.55
N GLN A 280 41.62 11.10 -0.95
CA GLN A 280 41.48 12.51 -0.58
C GLN A 280 41.18 12.72 0.93
N PRO A 281 41.96 12.14 1.86
CA PRO A 281 41.66 12.19 3.30
C PRO A 281 41.58 13.63 3.85
N ASN A 282 42.34 14.58 3.27
CA ASN A 282 42.36 15.98 3.69
C ASN A 282 41.08 16.75 3.34
N ASN A 283 40.26 16.22 2.42
CA ASN A 283 38.98 16.83 2.04
C ASN A 283 37.82 16.40 2.95
N CYS A 284 38.07 15.51 3.92
CA CYS A 284 37.04 15.07 4.85
C CYS A 284 36.57 16.23 5.75
N PRO A 285 35.26 16.55 5.78
CA PRO A 285 34.74 17.58 6.67
C PRO A 285 35.05 17.29 8.14
N PRO A 286 35.34 18.31 8.96
CA PRO A 286 35.57 18.13 10.38
C PRO A 286 34.30 17.64 11.09
N HIS A 287 34.46 17.00 12.26
CA HIS A 287 33.32 16.48 13.04
C HIS A 287 32.27 17.55 13.39
N SER A 288 32.70 18.80 13.63
CA SER A 288 31.80 19.93 13.88
C SER A 288 30.85 20.23 12.72
N ALA A 289 31.25 19.94 11.48
CA ALA A 289 30.45 20.09 10.27
C ALA A 289 29.57 18.88 9.96
N CYS A 290 29.61 17.81 10.76
CA CYS A 290 28.86 16.57 10.54
C CYS A 290 27.57 16.50 11.36
N PHE A 291 27.12 17.61 11.95
CA PHE A 291 25.86 17.63 12.69
C PHE A 291 24.67 17.79 11.74
N PRO A 292 23.63 16.94 11.87
CA PRO A 292 22.43 17.06 11.06
C PRO A 292 21.77 18.42 11.20
N SER A 293 21.18 18.91 10.10
CA SER A 293 20.27 20.05 10.11
C SER A 293 19.15 19.84 11.13
N ARG A 294 18.71 20.94 11.74
CA ARG A 294 17.59 20.98 12.69
C ARG A 294 16.45 21.87 12.19
N ASN A 295 16.43 22.18 10.90
CA ASN A 295 15.44 23.04 10.31
C ASN A 295 14.15 22.26 10.02
N LEU A 296 13.05 22.62 10.69
CA LEU A 296 11.78 21.89 10.55
C LEU A 296 11.15 22.04 9.16
N GLN A 297 11.28 23.21 8.53
CA GLN A 297 10.78 23.44 7.18
C GLN A 297 11.51 22.54 6.17
N PHE A 298 12.84 22.41 6.32
CA PHE A 298 13.64 21.47 5.52
C PHE A 298 13.15 20.03 5.70
N HIS A 299 13.03 19.54 6.94
CA HIS A 299 12.58 18.17 7.19
C HIS A 299 11.15 17.93 6.69
N TYR A 300 10.25 18.91 6.84
CA TYR A 300 8.90 18.84 6.33
C TYR A 300 8.87 18.68 4.80
N LYS A 301 9.66 19.48 4.08
CA LYS A 301 9.80 19.38 2.61
C LYS A 301 10.23 17.97 2.19
N GLN A 302 11.19 17.38 2.90
CA GLN A 302 11.64 16.00 2.60
C GLN A 302 10.56 14.95 2.89
N VAL A 303 9.80 15.09 3.98
CA VAL A 303 8.65 14.21 4.25
C VAL A 303 7.60 14.34 3.15
N LEU A 304 7.35 15.57 2.68
CA LEU A 304 6.39 15.82 1.60
C LEU A 304 6.85 15.15 0.31
N ARG A 305 8.11 15.31 -0.10
CA ARG A 305 8.68 14.60 -1.26
C ARG A 305 8.52 13.09 -1.12
N TYR A 306 8.77 12.54 0.06
CA TYR A 306 8.57 11.12 0.32
C TYR A 306 7.11 10.68 0.15
N CYS A 307 6.16 11.47 0.66
CA CYS A 307 4.72 11.18 0.53
C CYS A 307 4.27 11.27 -0.93
N VAL A 308 4.75 12.28 -1.68
CA VAL A 308 4.46 12.45 -3.13
C VAL A 308 5.05 11.32 -3.95
N ALA A 309 6.32 10.96 -3.73
CA ALA A 309 7.00 9.87 -4.43
C ALA A 309 6.30 8.53 -4.17
N THR A 310 6.04 8.20 -2.90
CA THR A 310 5.30 6.97 -2.56
C THR A 310 3.87 6.99 -3.10
N GLY A 311 3.17 8.13 -3.03
CA GLY A 311 1.82 8.29 -3.58
C GLY A 311 1.74 8.09 -5.08
N THR A 312 2.83 8.42 -5.79
CA THR A 312 2.97 8.26 -7.24
C THR A 312 3.37 6.84 -7.64
N LEU A 313 4.35 6.23 -6.96
CA LEU A 313 4.90 4.93 -7.36
C LEU A 313 4.11 3.71 -6.85
N ASP A 314 3.45 3.83 -5.69
CA ASP A 314 2.61 2.77 -5.10
C ASP A 314 1.14 2.93 -5.54
N LYS A 315 0.95 2.95 -6.86
CA LYS A 315 -0.36 2.91 -7.54
C LYS A 315 -0.49 1.59 -8.28
N ARG A 316 -1.71 1.11 -8.54
CA ARG A 316 -1.89 -0.14 -9.32
C ARG A 316 -1.41 -0.02 -10.76
N THR A 317 -1.62 1.13 -11.36
CA THR A 317 -1.15 1.50 -12.70
C THR A 317 -0.21 2.68 -12.53
N VAL A 318 0.92 2.63 -13.23
CA VAL A 318 1.96 3.65 -13.19
C VAL A 318 2.55 3.78 -14.59
N THR A 319 2.75 5.02 -15.05
CA THR A 319 3.40 5.28 -16.35
C THR A 319 4.91 5.43 -16.19
N PRO A 320 5.71 5.26 -17.26
CA PRO A 320 7.15 5.52 -17.20
C PRO A 320 7.50 6.94 -16.67
N ASN A 321 6.73 7.96 -17.05
CA ASN A 321 6.92 9.32 -16.57
C ASN A 321 6.66 9.46 -15.06
N GLU A 322 5.65 8.74 -14.53
CA GLU A 322 5.39 8.69 -13.09
C GLU A 322 6.50 7.93 -12.33
N ILE A 323 7.09 6.90 -12.96
CA ILE A 323 8.26 6.19 -12.41
C ILE A 323 9.40 7.18 -12.24
N ILE A 324 9.82 7.85 -13.32
CA ILE A 324 10.92 8.83 -13.33
C ILE A 324 10.67 9.92 -12.29
N PHE A 325 9.48 10.55 -12.32
CA PHE A 325 9.13 11.61 -11.38
C PHE A 325 9.22 11.15 -9.92
N GLY A 326 8.71 9.94 -9.61
CA GLY A 326 8.74 9.41 -8.26
C GLY A 326 10.15 9.05 -7.79
N THR A 327 10.98 8.49 -8.66
CA THR A 327 12.38 8.13 -8.33
C THR A 327 13.27 9.35 -8.20
N ASP A 328 13.09 10.38 -9.04
CA ASP A 328 13.77 11.67 -8.93
C ASP A 328 13.49 12.35 -7.59
N LEU A 329 12.23 12.31 -7.13
CA LEU A 329 11.88 12.84 -5.82
C LEU A 329 12.59 12.11 -4.66
N PHE A 330 12.78 10.79 -4.78
CA PHE A 330 13.58 10.05 -3.80
C PHE A 330 15.06 10.40 -3.89
N GLU A 331 15.63 10.50 -5.09
CA GLU A 331 17.02 10.89 -5.31
C GLU A 331 17.31 12.27 -4.69
N ILE A 332 16.51 13.28 -5.07
CA ILE A 332 16.62 14.65 -4.57
C ILE A 332 16.49 14.66 -3.04
N MET A 333 15.53 13.93 -2.48
CA MET A 333 15.36 13.86 -1.03
C MET A 333 16.59 13.25 -0.34
N CYS A 334 17.15 12.18 -0.90
CA CYS A 334 18.33 11.51 -0.37
C CYS A 334 19.56 12.41 -0.41
N ILE A 335 19.82 13.06 -1.55
CA ILE A 335 20.91 14.02 -1.73
C ILE A 335 20.77 15.17 -0.74
N ASP A 336 19.61 15.84 -0.70
CA ASP A 336 19.33 16.95 0.22
C ASP A 336 19.59 16.55 1.68
N TYR A 337 19.15 15.35 2.08
CA TYR A 337 19.40 14.85 3.43
C TYR A 337 20.90 14.70 3.72
N ILE A 338 21.67 14.13 2.80
CA ILE A 338 23.10 13.90 3.00
C ILE A 338 23.89 15.21 3.00
N GLU A 339 23.57 16.15 2.12
CA GLU A 339 24.15 17.49 2.09
C GLU A 339 23.88 18.25 3.41
N ASN A 340 22.71 18.01 4.01
CA ASN A 340 22.32 18.55 5.31
C ASN A 340 22.73 17.64 6.49
N ASN A 341 23.72 16.76 6.28
CA ASN A 341 24.34 15.90 7.28
C ASN A 341 23.35 14.95 8.01
N VAL A 342 22.26 14.58 7.36
CA VAL A 342 21.30 13.60 7.86
C VAL A 342 21.73 12.21 7.34
N PRO A 343 22.35 11.35 8.19
CA PRO A 343 22.82 10.04 7.73
C PRO A 343 21.63 9.14 7.41
N LEU A 344 21.66 8.49 6.24
CA LEU A 344 20.62 7.59 5.76
C LEU A 344 21.07 6.11 5.86
N PRO A 345 20.16 5.18 6.21
CA PRO A 345 20.46 3.75 6.17
C PRO A 345 20.46 3.22 4.72
N PRO A 346 21.06 2.04 4.47
CA PRO A 346 21.11 1.42 3.14
C PRO A 346 19.76 1.29 2.41
N ASN A 347 18.65 1.20 3.15
CA ASN A 347 17.31 1.19 2.56
C ASN A 347 17.05 2.39 1.65
N PHE A 348 17.59 3.58 1.95
CA PHE A 348 17.37 4.75 1.09
C PHE A 348 18.15 4.66 -0.23
N HIS A 349 19.33 4.02 -0.21
CA HIS A 349 20.05 3.72 -1.45
C HIS A 349 19.30 2.68 -2.30
N MET A 350 18.62 1.72 -1.67
CA MET A 350 17.79 0.76 -2.41
C MET A 350 16.61 1.42 -3.16
N LEU A 351 16.21 2.65 -2.81
CA LEU A 351 15.20 3.40 -3.57
C LEU A 351 15.69 3.76 -4.98
N MET A 352 17.02 3.91 -5.16
CA MET A 352 17.63 4.27 -6.45
C MET A 352 17.56 3.12 -7.46
N HIS A 353 17.17 1.92 -7.01
CA HIS A 353 17.05 0.72 -7.84
C HIS A 353 15.59 0.34 -8.13
N LEU A 354 14.63 1.24 -7.82
CA LEU A 354 13.21 0.99 -8.08
C LEU A 354 12.84 1.12 -9.55
N GLU A 355 13.40 2.10 -10.27
CA GLU A 355 13.05 2.39 -11.65
C GLU A 355 13.19 1.16 -12.56
N ALA A 356 14.39 0.58 -12.61
CA ALA A 356 14.67 -0.59 -13.45
C ALA A 356 13.74 -1.77 -13.13
N ALA A 357 13.44 -1.99 -11.84
CA ALA A 357 12.52 -3.04 -11.42
C ALA A 357 11.08 -2.75 -11.86
N MET A 358 10.64 -1.49 -11.78
CA MET A 358 9.29 -1.10 -12.17
C MET A 358 9.09 -1.14 -13.69
N LEU A 359 10.09 -0.72 -14.46
CA LEU A 359 10.05 -0.83 -15.93
C LEU A 359 10.00 -2.29 -16.39
N LYS A 360 10.66 -3.20 -15.65
CA LYS A 360 10.69 -4.63 -15.99
C LYS A 360 9.46 -5.41 -15.53
N TYR A 361 8.95 -5.16 -14.31
CA TYR A 361 7.90 -5.97 -13.67
C TYR A 361 6.57 -5.24 -13.45
N GLY A 362 6.50 -3.96 -13.85
CA GLY A 362 5.36 -3.10 -13.63
C GLY A 362 5.33 -2.51 -12.21
N SER A 363 4.13 -2.15 -11.77
CA SER A 363 3.92 -1.44 -10.50
C SER A 363 4.54 -2.13 -9.27
N LEU A 364 5.03 -1.32 -8.31
CA LEU A 364 5.42 -1.74 -6.96
C LEU A 364 4.30 -2.50 -6.22
N TYR A 365 3.05 -2.33 -6.64
CA TYR A 365 1.94 -3.12 -6.14
C TYR A 365 2.18 -4.62 -6.26
N ASN A 366 2.86 -5.05 -7.33
CA ASN A 366 3.15 -6.45 -7.65
C ASN A 366 4.30 -7.03 -6.81
N THR A 367 5.19 -6.19 -6.27
CA THR A 367 6.36 -6.63 -5.49
C THR A 367 6.13 -6.59 -3.98
N HIS A 368 4.92 -6.26 -3.53
CA HIS A 368 4.58 -6.28 -2.10
C HIS A 368 4.48 -7.67 -1.51
N VAL A 369 5.09 -7.88 -0.34
CA VAL A 369 5.07 -9.18 0.36
C VAL A 369 3.98 -9.35 1.44
N TRP A 370 2.92 -8.54 1.48
CA TRP A 370 1.82 -8.74 2.44
C TRP A 370 1.17 -10.13 2.36
N GLY A 371 1.05 -10.68 1.16
CA GLY A 371 0.54 -12.05 0.97
C GLY A 371 1.38 -13.07 1.72
N MET A 372 2.71 -12.93 1.63
CA MET A 372 3.67 -13.80 2.29
C MET A 372 3.67 -13.62 3.81
N GLU A 373 3.60 -12.38 4.32
CA GLU A 373 3.48 -12.14 5.77
C GLU A 373 2.20 -12.75 6.36
N ARG A 374 1.09 -12.68 5.62
CA ARG A 374 -0.18 -13.30 6.03
C ARG A 374 -0.08 -14.82 6.02
N ALA A 375 0.54 -15.40 4.99
CA ALA A 375 0.82 -16.83 4.94
C ALA A 375 1.66 -17.28 6.15
N ASN A 376 2.74 -16.55 6.47
CA ASN A 376 3.55 -16.80 7.66
C ASN A 376 2.73 -16.71 8.95
N GLY A 377 1.81 -15.74 9.05
CA GLY A 377 0.91 -15.61 10.20
C GLY A 377 -0.11 -16.75 10.35
N ILE A 378 -0.49 -17.40 9.24
CA ILE A 378 -1.33 -18.62 9.27
C ILE A 378 -0.50 -19.79 9.78
N LEU A 379 0.69 -19.99 9.22
CA LEU A 379 1.60 -21.07 9.62
C LEU A 379 1.98 -20.94 11.10
N SER A 380 2.29 -19.73 11.59
CA SER A 380 2.68 -19.49 12.98
C SER A 380 1.58 -19.78 14.01
N ARG A 381 0.33 -19.94 13.57
CA ARG A 381 -0.83 -20.22 14.43
C ARG A 381 -1.23 -21.68 14.42
N MET A 382 -0.65 -22.49 13.53
CA MET A 382 -0.92 -23.92 13.51
C MET A 382 -0.39 -24.55 14.78
N SER A 383 -1.23 -25.35 15.45
CA SER A 383 -0.81 -26.09 16.63
C SER A 383 0.29 -27.08 16.26
N HIS A 384 1.43 -26.97 16.94
CA HIS A 384 2.58 -27.84 16.75
C HIS A 384 3.25 -28.12 18.09
N ASN A 385 3.89 -29.28 18.21
CA ASN A 385 4.63 -29.68 19.41
C ASN A 385 6.08 -29.14 19.43
N GLY A 386 6.49 -28.35 18.43
CA GLY A 386 7.81 -27.71 18.35
C GLY A 386 8.97 -28.66 18.03
N GLN A 387 8.68 -29.93 17.71
CA GLN A 387 9.71 -30.91 17.36
C GLN A 387 10.32 -30.60 16.00
N GLY A 388 11.60 -30.22 15.98
CA GLY A 388 12.35 -29.99 14.74
C GLY A 388 12.70 -31.30 14.00
N GLY A 389 13.65 -31.22 13.06
CA GLY A 389 14.09 -32.38 12.28
C GLY A 389 13.11 -32.81 11.19
N GLY A 390 12.33 -31.88 10.64
CA GLY A 390 11.36 -32.14 9.56
C GLY A 390 9.93 -32.43 10.05
N VAL A 391 9.73 -32.71 11.34
CA VAL A 391 8.40 -33.01 11.92
C VAL A 391 7.53 -31.76 11.99
N LEU A 392 8.09 -30.65 12.48
CA LEU A 392 7.44 -29.35 12.51
C LEU A 392 7.13 -28.86 11.09
N GLU A 393 8.12 -28.88 10.20
CA GLU A 393 7.98 -28.47 8.81
C GLU A 393 6.89 -29.30 8.10
N GLY A 394 6.88 -30.62 8.28
CA GLY A 394 5.85 -31.51 7.76
C GLY A 394 4.46 -31.23 8.35
N THR A 395 4.36 -30.85 9.62
CA THR A 395 3.09 -30.47 10.27
C THR A 395 2.54 -29.17 9.68
N LEU A 396 3.40 -28.15 9.54
CA LEU A 396 3.04 -26.88 8.92
C LEU A 396 2.60 -27.07 7.46
N MET A 397 3.33 -27.90 6.70
CA MET A 397 3.03 -28.20 5.31
C MET A 397 1.69 -28.95 5.16
N ARG A 398 1.43 -29.97 5.98
CA ARG A 398 0.13 -30.67 5.99
C ARG A 398 -1.03 -29.74 6.36
N GLY A 399 -0.83 -28.86 7.34
CA GLY A 399 -1.83 -27.85 7.72
C GLY A 399 -2.12 -26.88 6.57
N TRP A 400 -1.09 -26.41 5.86
CA TRP A 400 -1.24 -25.53 4.70
C TRP A 400 -2.01 -26.19 3.56
N TRP A 401 -1.64 -27.42 3.20
CA TRP A 401 -2.34 -28.20 2.16
C TRP A 401 -3.77 -28.52 2.56
N GLY A 402 -4.03 -28.84 3.83
CA GLY A 402 -5.38 -29.05 4.34
C GLY A 402 -6.28 -27.82 4.13
N ILE A 403 -5.78 -26.62 4.48
CA ILE A 403 -6.49 -25.36 4.25
C ILE A 403 -6.72 -25.11 2.76
N SER A 404 -5.69 -25.32 1.93
CA SER A 404 -5.76 -25.07 0.48
C SER A 404 -6.76 -26.01 -0.21
N ASN A 405 -6.74 -27.30 0.13
CA ASN A 405 -7.68 -28.29 -0.42
C ASN A 405 -9.12 -27.99 -0.01
N LEU A 406 -9.35 -27.63 1.26
CA LEU A 406 -10.68 -27.27 1.75
C LEU A 406 -11.24 -26.04 1.01
N GLN A 407 -10.39 -25.07 0.66
CA GLN A 407 -10.78 -23.92 -0.15
C GLN A 407 -11.11 -24.29 -1.59
N ASN A 408 -10.32 -25.17 -2.22
CA ASN A 408 -10.59 -25.65 -3.57
C ASN A 408 -11.93 -26.38 -3.64
N LEU A 409 -12.24 -27.22 -2.64
CA LEU A 409 -13.55 -27.85 -2.51
C LEU A 409 -14.67 -26.81 -2.42
N ILE A 410 -14.53 -25.80 -1.55
CA ILE A 410 -15.53 -24.71 -1.45
C ILE A 410 -15.73 -23.98 -2.79
N LYS A 411 -14.65 -23.70 -3.52
CA LYS A 411 -14.75 -23.05 -4.84
C LYS A 411 -15.52 -23.93 -5.82
N MET A 412 -15.21 -25.22 -5.87
CA MET A 412 -15.91 -26.17 -6.72
C MET A 412 -17.41 -26.22 -6.39
N PHE A 413 -17.77 -26.37 -5.11
CA PHE A 413 -19.18 -26.38 -4.67
C PHE A 413 -19.91 -25.07 -4.98
N CYS A 414 -19.24 -23.92 -4.82
CA CYS A 414 -19.82 -22.62 -5.19
C CYS A 414 -20.03 -22.44 -6.69
N ALA A 415 -19.24 -23.11 -7.53
CA ALA A 415 -19.30 -22.99 -8.99
C ALA A 415 -20.29 -23.98 -9.64
N LEU A 416 -20.95 -24.85 -8.86
CA LEU A 416 -21.93 -25.80 -9.38
C LEU A 416 -23.16 -25.06 -9.95
N PRO A 417 -23.56 -25.30 -11.20
CA PRO A 417 -24.67 -24.60 -11.84
C PRO A 417 -26.05 -24.93 -11.24
N ASN A 418 -26.22 -26.14 -10.70
CA ASN A 418 -27.48 -26.63 -10.10
C ASN A 418 -27.22 -27.23 -8.71
N ARG A 419 -26.91 -26.37 -7.72
CA ARG A 419 -26.68 -26.81 -6.33
C ARG A 419 -27.94 -27.43 -5.72
N SER A 420 -27.79 -28.64 -5.18
CA SER A 420 -28.81 -29.30 -4.36
C SER A 420 -28.79 -28.78 -2.91
N PRO A 421 -29.86 -28.98 -2.13
CA PRO A 421 -29.86 -28.70 -0.70
C PRO A 421 -28.74 -29.42 0.08
N GLN A 422 -28.34 -30.62 -0.37
CA GLN A 422 -27.21 -31.36 0.21
C GLN A 422 -25.87 -30.66 -0.07
N ASP A 423 -25.69 -30.13 -1.29
CA ASP A 423 -24.49 -29.36 -1.64
C ASP A 423 -24.35 -28.12 -0.75
N ASP A 424 -25.49 -27.47 -0.44
CA ASP A 424 -25.53 -26.33 0.46
C ASP A 424 -25.14 -26.71 1.89
N MET A 425 -25.62 -27.86 2.39
CA MET A 425 -25.23 -28.37 3.72
C MET A 425 -23.73 -28.73 3.79
N VAL A 426 -23.19 -29.33 2.74
CA VAL A 426 -21.75 -29.62 2.63
C VAL A 426 -20.96 -28.31 2.59
N LEU A 427 -21.37 -27.35 1.77
CA LEU A 427 -20.76 -26.04 1.70
C LEU A 427 -20.79 -25.33 3.06
N GLU A 428 -21.91 -25.35 3.78
CA GLU A 428 -21.99 -24.82 5.14
C GLU A 428 -21.04 -25.54 6.10
N SER A 429 -20.92 -26.86 5.99
CA SER A 429 -20.01 -27.66 6.83
C SER A 429 -18.54 -27.38 6.52
N LEU A 430 -18.15 -27.27 5.24
CA LEU A 430 -16.80 -26.89 4.81
C LEU A 430 -16.47 -25.46 5.26
N LEU A 431 -17.42 -24.53 5.10
CA LEU A 431 -17.31 -23.17 5.61
C LEU A 431 -17.22 -23.17 7.14
N SER A 432 -17.94 -24.05 7.84
CA SER A 432 -17.89 -24.20 9.29
C SER A 432 -16.55 -24.78 9.78
N ALA A 433 -15.99 -25.76 9.07
CA ALA A 433 -14.67 -26.32 9.34
C ALA A 433 -13.56 -25.27 9.15
N LEU A 434 -13.72 -24.36 8.19
CA LEU A 434 -12.89 -23.15 8.07
C LEU A 434 -13.16 -22.10 9.16
N ARG A 435 -14.34 -22.10 9.78
CA ARG A 435 -14.77 -21.15 10.84
C ARG A 435 -14.49 -21.65 12.27
N GLY A 436 -14.24 -22.94 12.48
CA GLY A 436 -14.24 -23.60 13.79
C GLY A 436 -12.91 -23.56 14.55
N GLY A 437 -12.77 -22.57 15.44
CA GLY A 437 -11.83 -22.56 16.57
C GLY A 437 -12.16 -21.43 17.57
N PRO A 438 -12.19 -21.66 18.91
CA PRO A 438 -12.77 -20.72 19.89
C PRO A 438 -12.09 -19.34 20.03
N GLU A 439 -10.89 -19.14 19.48
CA GLU A 439 -10.14 -17.87 19.55
C GLU A 439 -10.19 -17.02 18.25
N HIS A 440 -10.89 -17.47 17.21
CA HIS A 440 -10.66 -17.01 15.83
C HIS A 440 -11.59 -15.89 15.31
N ALA A 441 -12.44 -15.29 16.16
CA ALA A 441 -13.35 -14.22 15.77
C ALA A 441 -12.65 -12.93 15.28
N LEU A 442 -11.37 -12.71 15.61
CA LEU A 442 -10.54 -11.59 15.14
C LEU A 442 -9.84 -11.84 13.78
N GLN A 443 -9.78 -13.08 13.29
CA GLN A 443 -8.99 -13.46 12.11
C GLN A 443 -9.78 -13.40 10.79
N ARG A 444 -11.13 -13.33 10.88
CA ARG A 444 -12.04 -13.26 9.73
C ARG A 444 -11.75 -12.10 8.76
N GLY A 445 -11.12 -11.01 9.23
CA GLY A 445 -10.76 -9.87 8.38
C GLY A 445 -9.47 -10.04 7.57
N ALA A 446 -8.66 -11.08 7.77
CA ALA A 446 -7.32 -11.16 7.17
C ALA A 446 -7.21 -12.23 6.07
N LEU A 447 -7.77 -13.42 6.27
CA LEU A 447 -7.80 -14.47 5.25
C LEU A 447 -8.95 -14.25 4.26
N ALA A 448 -10.13 -13.83 4.73
CA ALA A 448 -11.21 -13.43 3.83
C ALA A 448 -10.90 -12.11 3.11
N ALA A 449 -10.04 -11.23 3.64
CA ALA A 449 -9.53 -10.07 2.92
C ALA A 449 -8.36 -10.42 1.99
N TYR A 450 -7.50 -11.40 2.33
CA TYR A 450 -6.56 -11.95 1.35
C TYR A 450 -7.33 -12.59 0.21
N ILE A 451 -8.36 -13.38 0.50
CA ILE A 451 -9.25 -14.01 -0.48
C ILE A 451 -10.12 -12.97 -1.18
N ALA A 452 -10.55 -11.89 -0.54
CA ALA A 452 -11.30 -10.82 -1.21
C ALA A 452 -10.42 -9.79 -1.89
N GLN A 453 -9.09 -9.77 -1.65
CA GLN A 453 -8.09 -9.01 -2.42
C GLN A 453 -7.50 -9.85 -3.56
N THR A 454 -7.37 -11.17 -3.38
CA THR A 454 -6.95 -12.13 -4.42
C THR A 454 -8.12 -12.54 -5.30
N LYS A 455 -9.30 -12.94 -4.79
CA LYS A 455 -10.56 -12.61 -5.50
C LYS A 455 -10.63 -11.10 -5.62
N THR A 456 -11.38 -10.44 -6.47
CA THR A 456 -11.27 -8.96 -6.70
C THR A 456 -10.01 -8.52 -7.44
N ALA A 457 -8.82 -9.09 -7.27
CA ALA A 457 -7.75 -8.96 -8.28
C ALA A 457 -7.93 -10.03 -9.39
N TYR A 458 -7.83 -11.31 -9.02
CA TYR A 458 -8.10 -12.48 -9.87
C TYR A 458 -9.55 -12.51 -10.37
N THR A 459 -10.53 -12.02 -9.60
CA THR A 459 -11.96 -12.04 -10.01
C THR A 459 -12.43 -10.76 -10.68
N ARG A 460 -11.64 -9.67 -10.68
CA ARG A 460 -11.81 -8.58 -11.67
C ARG A 460 -11.26 -9.01 -13.03
N LEU A 461 -10.13 -9.73 -13.05
CA LEU A 461 -9.54 -10.31 -14.26
C LEU A 461 -10.46 -11.34 -14.96
N HIS A 462 -11.32 -12.05 -14.20
CA HIS A 462 -12.24 -13.06 -14.74
C HIS A 462 -13.73 -12.73 -14.56
N GLY A 463 -14.10 -11.46 -14.29
CA GLY A 463 -15.50 -11.00 -14.33
C GLY A 463 -16.49 -11.56 -13.27
N ILE A 464 -16.04 -12.32 -12.26
CA ILE A 464 -16.92 -12.99 -11.30
C ILE A 464 -17.26 -12.07 -10.11
N GLN A 465 -18.09 -11.05 -10.28
CA GLN A 465 -18.66 -10.31 -9.14
C GLN A 465 -20.19 -10.18 -9.20
N GLU A 466 -20.82 -10.27 -8.03
CA GLU A 466 -22.00 -9.43 -7.74
C GLU A 466 -21.46 -8.02 -7.45
N PRO A 467 -21.66 -7.03 -8.34
CA PRO A 467 -21.05 -5.71 -8.23
C PRO A 467 -21.54 -4.91 -7.00
N ILE A 468 -22.66 -5.33 -6.41
CA ILE A 468 -23.37 -4.60 -5.36
C ILE A 468 -23.79 -5.57 -4.26
N ARG A 469 -23.38 -5.30 -3.02
CA ARG A 469 -23.87 -6.01 -1.83
C ARG A 469 -24.54 -5.05 -0.87
N LEU A 470 -25.75 -5.38 -0.45
CA LEU A 470 -26.53 -4.57 0.49
C LEU A 470 -26.49 -5.16 1.89
N SER A 471 -26.70 -4.30 2.90
CA SER A 471 -26.86 -4.77 4.27
C SER A 471 -28.08 -5.69 4.43
N ASN A 472 -27.90 -6.87 5.03
CA ASN A 472 -28.98 -7.82 5.34
C ASN A 472 -30.12 -7.17 6.14
N GLN A 473 -29.79 -6.19 6.98
CA GLN A 473 -30.76 -5.42 7.74
C GLN A 473 -31.30 -4.29 6.87
N SER A 474 -32.48 -4.50 6.27
CA SER A 474 -33.26 -3.47 5.57
C SER A 474 -34.58 -3.22 6.28
N ARG A 475 -35.09 -1.98 6.23
CA ARG A 475 -36.41 -1.64 6.78
C ARG A 475 -37.23 -0.88 5.76
N LYS A 476 -38.50 -1.25 5.62
CA LYS A 476 -39.49 -0.45 4.87
C LYS A 476 -39.70 0.88 5.59
N ILE A 477 -39.75 1.97 4.84
CA ILE A 477 -39.90 3.33 5.39
C ILE A 477 -41.11 4.05 4.82
N ASN A 478 -41.46 5.16 5.47
CA ASN A 478 -42.44 6.12 5.01
C ASN A 478 -41.70 7.44 4.75
N LEU A 479 -41.48 7.80 3.49
CA LEU A 479 -40.77 9.03 3.12
C LEU A 479 -41.57 10.31 3.37
N ARG A 480 -42.84 10.23 3.81
CA ARG A 480 -43.61 11.40 4.29
C ARG A 480 -43.29 11.81 5.73
N LYS A 481 -42.55 10.98 6.47
CA LYS A 481 -42.15 11.35 7.83
C LYS A 481 -41.22 12.57 7.80
N VAL A 482 -41.35 13.42 8.81
CA VAL A 482 -40.57 14.67 8.97
C VAL A 482 -39.06 14.42 8.88
N GLU A 483 -38.59 13.26 9.35
CA GLU A 483 -37.17 12.84 9.31
C GLU A 483 -36.59 12.71 7.89
N TYR A 484 -37.42 12.61 6.84
CA TYR A 484 -36.99 12.46 5.44
C TYR A 484 -37.25 13.71 4.59
N GLN A 485 -37.54 14.87 5.20
CA GLN A 485 -37.54 16.23 4.61
C GLN A 485 -37.58 16.31 3.06
N GLY A 486 -38.72 15.99 2.44
CA GLY A 486 -38.90 16.18 0.98
C GLY A 486 -38.17 15.20 0.05
N LEU A 487 -37.44 14.21 0.59
CA LEU A 487 -36.68 13.22 -0.19
C LEU A 487 -37.56 12.38 -1.14
N TYR A 488 -38.85 12.23 -0.85
CA TYR A 488 -39.77 11.46 -1.69
C TYR A 488 -39.82 11.98 -3.13
N ARG A 489 -39.97 13.30 -3.32
CA ARG A 489 -40.04 13.90 -4.66
C ARG A 489 -38.74 13.69 -5.43
N MET A 490 -37.61 13.78 -4.74
CA MET A 490 -36.28 13.57 -5.33
C MET A 490 -36.06 12.12 -5.73
N PHE A 491 -36.45 11.17 -4.87
CA PHE A 491 -36.38 9.73 -5.17
C PHE A 491 -37.30 9.33 -6.31
N LEU A 492 -38.50 9.90 -6.36
CA LEU A 492 -39.46 9.70 -7.44
C LEU A 492 -38.91 10.21 -8.78
N ASN A 493 -38.37 11.43 -8.81
CA ASN A 493 -37.73 11.98 -10.00
C ASN A 493 -36.53 11.12 -10.46
N PHE A 494 -35.72 10.63 -9.52
CA PHE A 494 -34.61 9.71 -9.83
C PHE A 494 -35.11 8.42 -10.49
N CYS A 495 -36.19 7.81 -9.98
CA CYS A 495 -36.77 6.60 -10.57
C CYS A 495 -37.36 6.89 -11.97
N ALA A 496 -38.07 8.01 -12.13
CA ALA A 496 -38.66 8.41 -13.41
C ALA A 496 -37.59 8.70 -14.48
N GLN A 497 -36.47 9.33 -14.10
CA GLN A 497 -35.33 9.56 -14.99
C GLN A 497 -34.59 8.27 -15.35
N LYS A 498 -34.44 7.35 -14.38
CA LYS A 498 -33.78 6.07 -14.61
C LYS A 498 -34.58 5.15 -15.54
N TRP A 499 -35.91 5.21 -15.47
CA TRP A 499 -36.80 4.43 -16.32
C TRP A 499 -37.88 5.29 -16.99
N PRO A 500 -37.52 6.11 -17.99
CA PRO A 500 -38.47 6.97 -18.69
C PRO A 500 -39.63 6.17 -19.31
N HIS A 501 -39.33 4.98 -19.82
CA HIS A 501 -40.30 4.09 -20.48
C HIS A 501 -41.31 3.44 -19.53
N ALA A 502 -40.97 3.30 -18.23
CA ALA A 502 -41.84 2.66 -17.25
C ALA A 502 -42.94 3.60 -16.70
N GLY A 503 -42.91 4.89 -17.07
CA GLY A 503 -43.93 5.86 -16.67
C GLY A 503 -44.15 5.94 -15.16
N VAL A 504 -43.06 5.94 -14.38
CA VAL A 504 -43.12 5.94 -12.90
C VAL A 504 -43.73 7.25 -12.41
N PHE A 505 -44.81 7.18 -11.63
CA PHE A 505 -45.50 8.36 -11.08
C PHE A 505 -45.77 8.21 -9.59
N GLY A 506 -46.02 9.35 -8.92
CA GLY A 506 -46.34 9.41 -7.51
C GLY A 506 -47.55 10.29 -7.23
N ASP A 507 -47.85 10.48 -5.94
CA ASP A 507 -48.99 11.29 -5.49
C ASP A 507 -49.00 12.71 -6.08
N GLY A 508 -50.14 13.12 -6.63
CA GLY A 508 -50.33 14.47 -7.18
C GLY A 508 -49.69 14.68 -8.57
N MET A 509 -49.10 13.65 -9.18
CA MET A 509 -48.68 13.67 -10.59
C MET A 509 -49.79 13.12 -11.49
N ALA A 510 -49.76 13.46 -12.78
CA ALA A 510 -50.61 12.82 -13.77
C ALA A 510 -50.38 11.29 -13.73
N GLN A 511 -51.45 10.51 -13.84
CA GLN A 511 -51.36 9.05 -13.80
C GLN A 511 -50.39 8.56 -14.88
N GLY A 512 -49.37 7.83 -14.44
CA GLY A 512 -48.45 7.08 -15.30
C GLY A 512 -48.79 5.58 -15.28
N GLN A 513 -47.83 4.74 -15.68
CA GLN A 513 -48.01 3.29 -15.72
C GLN A 513 -47.69 2.62 -14.38
N LEU A 514 -46.65 3.09 -13.67
CA LEU A 514 -46.15 2.44 -12.46
C LEU A 514 -46.17 3.39 -11.26
N TYR A 515 -47.01 3.10 -10.27
CA TYR A 515 -47.13 3.94 -9.08
C TYR A 515 -46.04 3.62 -8.05
N LEU A 516 -45.29 4.63 -7.62
CA LEU A 516 -44.32 4.53 -6.52
C LEU A 516 -44.93 5.09 -5.23
N PRO A 517 -45.43 4.25 -4.31
CA PRO A 517 -45.98 4.74 -3.05
C PRO A 517 -44.87 5.29 -2.14
N PRO A 518 -45.12 6.37 -1.39
CA PRO A 518 -44.17 6.89 -0.40
C PRO A 518 -44.00 5.96 0.82
N THR A 519 -44.87 4.96 0.95
CA THR A 519 -44.92 3.99 2.05
C THR A 519 -44.89 2.55 1.53
N GLY A 520 -44.25 1.66 2.28
CA GLY A 520 -44.41 0.20 2.12
C GLY A 520 -43.57 -0.46 1.03
N LEU A 521 -43.14 0.28 0.00
CA LEU A 521 -42.28 -0.24 -1.06
C LEU A 521 -40.80 0.09 -0.87
N ILE A 522 -40.51 1.32 -0.45
CA ILE A 522 -39.15 1.84 -0.31
C ILE A 522 -38.49 1.28 0.94
N ARG A 523 -37.27 0.78 0.80
CA ARG A 523 -36.46 0.24 1.90
C ARG A 523 -35.24 1.12 2.14
N ARG A 524 -34.90 1.36 3.41
CA ARG A 524 -33.59 1.89 3.79
C ARG A 524 -32.62 0.78 4.10
N TYR A 525 -31.36 1.02 3.74
CA TYR A 525 -30.22 0.17 4.03
C TYR A 525 -29.22 0.92 4.91
N SER A 526 -28.49 0.17 5.74
CA SER A 526 -27.47 0.75 6.61
C SER A 526 -26.15 1.01 5.88
N TRP A 527 -25.81 0.14 4.93
CA TRP A 527 -24.63 0.24 4.09
C TRP A 527 -24.86 -0.48 2.76
N VAL A 528 -24.07 -0.09 1.78
CA VAL A 528 -23.90 -0.73 0.47
C VAL A 528 -22.42 -0.94 0.22
N GLU A 529 -22.05 -2.05 -0.38
CA GLU A 529 -20.71 -2.33 -0.85
C GLU A 529 -20.75 -2.31 -2.37
N TYR A 530 -19.89 -1.48 -2.98
CA TYR A 530 -19.78 -1.31 -4.42
C TYR A 530 -18.31 -1.43 -4.80
N ASN A 531 -18.00 -2.28 -5.78
CA ASN A 531 -16.62 -2.57 -6.22
C ASN A 531 -15.65 -2.98 -5.10
N GLY A 532 -16.18 -3.54 -4.00
CA GLY A 532 -15.43 -3.97 -2.81
C GLY A 532 -15.23 -2.88 -1.74
N ILE A 533 -15.72 -1.65 -1.97
CA ILE A 533 -15.68 -0.55 -1.01
C ILE A 533 -17.04 -0.43 -0.32
N ARG A 534 -17.03 -0.30 1.01
CA ARG A 534 -18.25 -0.15 1.81
C ARG A 534 -18.56 1.31 2.08
N TYR A 535 -19.78 1.69 1.74
CA TYR A 535 -20.39 3.00 1.96
C TYR A 535 -21.60 2.87 2.88
N GLY A 536 -21.80 3.83 3.78
CA GLY A 536 -22.81 3.74 4.83
C GLY A 536 -23.67 4.98 4.94
N SER A 537 -24.88 4.82 5.46
CA SER A 537 -25.77 5.95 5.75
C SER A 537 -25.39 6.62 7.08
N PHE A 538 -25.17 7.94 7.05
CA PHE A 538 -24.91 8.78 8.22
C PHE A 538 -26.01 8.66 9.27
N ASN A 539 -27.27 8.64 8.81
CA ASN A 539 -28.46 8.54 9.65
C ASN A 539 -28.74 7.12 10.17
N HIS A 540 -27.82 6.17 9.93
CA HIS A 540 -27.91 4.81 10.48
C HIS A 540 -26.72 4.48 11.39
N ARG A 541 -26.98 3.98 12.60
CA ARG A 541 -25.92 3.69 13.60
C ARG A 541 -24.80 2.78 13.07
N SER A 542 -25.15 1.73 12.33
CA SER A 542 -24.17 0.82 11.71
C SER A 542 -23.56 1.35 10.40
N GLY A 543 -24.15 2.37 9.78
CA GLY A 543 -23.68 3.00 8.55
C GLY A 543 -22.76 4.20 8.79
N ARG A 544 -22.92 4.92 9.91
CA ARG A 544 -22.19 6.15 10.25
C ARG A 544 -20.67 6.04 10.22
N GLY A 545 -20.13 4.83 10.42
CA GLY A 545 -18.68 4.60 10.29
C GLY A 545 -18.14 4.58 8.86
N TYR A 546 -19.00 4.70 7.85
CA TYR A 546 -18.69 4.59 6.43
C TYR A 546 -19.40 5.70 5.63
N CYS A 547 -19.76 6.81 6.29
CA CYS A 547 -20.69 7.80 5.75
C CYS A 547 -20.05 8.88 4.88
N TYR A 548 -18.75 8.82 4.62
CA TYR A 548 -18.11 9.74 3.68
C TYR A 548 -17.47 8.94 2.55
N GLY A 549 -17.45 9.55 1.36
CA GLY A 549 -16.85 8.97 0.17
C GLY A 549 -16.89 9.95 -1.01
N TYR A 550 -16.17 9.62 -2.06
CA TYR A 550 -16.16 10.39 -3.30
C TYR A 550 -17.32 10.00 -4.22
N VAL A 551 -17.86 10.99 -4.93
CA VAL A 551 -19.01 10.85 -5.83
C VAL A 551 -18.71 11.52 -7.17
N GLY A 552 -19.05 10.84 -8.26
CA GLY A 552 -18.87 11.32 -9.63
C GLY A 552 -17.45 11.10 -10.16
N GLN A 553 -17.27 11.43 -11.45
CA GLN A 553 -15.98 11.35 -12.15
C GLN A 553 -14.96 12.36 -11.59
N GLU A 554 -15.43 13.52 -11.13
CA GLU A 554 -14.57 14.54 -10.50
C GLU A 554 -14.10 14.17 -9.08
N HIS A 555 -14.50 13.00 -8.56
CA HIS A 555 -14.19 12.57 -7.19
C HIS A 555 -14.54 13.63 -6.14
N HIS A 556 -15.77 14.18 -6.20
CA HIS A 556 -16.21 15.22 -5.26
C HIS A 556 -16.51 14.61 -3.88
N ALA A 557 -15.99 15.20 -2.81
CA ALA A 557 -16.18 14.68 -1.45
C ALA A 557 -17.64 14.85 -0.98
N ALA A 558 -18.24 13.81 -0.45
CA ALA A 558 -19.63 13.87 0.01
C ALA A 558 -19.89 13.06 1.28
N ARG A 559 -20.90 13.50 2.04
CA ARG A 559 -21.52 12.72 3.11
C ARG A 559 -22.73 11.97 2.58
N ILE A 560 -22.77 10.67 2.81
CA ILE A 560 -23.86 9.78 2.43
C ILE A 560 -24.93 9.83 3.53
N GLU A 561 -26.04 10.50 3.24
CA GLU A 561 -27.14 10.69 4.18
C GLU A 561 -27.99 9.41 4.30
N TRP A 562 -28.43 8.87 3.16
CA TRP A 562 -29.35 7.74 3.10
C TRP A 562 -29.03 6.80 1.93
N ILE A 563 -29.30 5.51 2.13
CA ILE A 563 -29.22 4.50 1.08
C ILE A 563 -30.60 3.87 0.96
N LEU A 564 -31.30 4.15 -0.13
CA LEU A 564 -32.68 3.73 -0.35
C LEU A 564 -32.76 2.78 -1.54
N GLY A 565 -33.48 1.67 -1.39
CA GLY A 565 -33.76 0.76 -2.48
C GLY A 565 -35.25 0.59 -2.71
N VAL A 566 -35.62 0.34 -3.95
CA VAL A 566 -36.96 0.01 -4.39
C VAL A 566 -36.90 -1.21 -5.30
N ASP A 567 -37.93 -2.05 -5.17
CA ASP A 567 -38.12 -3.27 -5.95
C ASP A 567 -39.61 -3.30 -6.30
N PHE A 568 -39.94 -3.17 -7.59
CA PHE A 568 -41.32 -3.13 -8.05
C PHE A 568 -41.84 -4.56 -8.27
N PRO A 569 -42.94 -4.98 -7.60
CA PRO A 569 -43.45 -6.33 -7.73
C PRO A 569 -43.83 -6.65 -9.17
N GLY A 570 -43.38 -7.80 -9.67
CA GLY A 570 -43.63 -8.23 -11.05
C GLY A 570 -42.66 -7.64 -12.09
N HIS A 571 -41.73 -6.78 -11.67
CA HIS A 571 -40.79 -6.06 -12.54
C HIS A 571 -39.34 -6.15 -12.00
N PRO A 572 -38.69 -7.33 -12.04
CA PRO A 572 -37.33 -7.51 -11.53
C PRO A 572 -36.29 -6.59 -12.20
N GLU A 573 -36.54 -6.17 -13.44
CA GLU A 573 -35.75 -5.21 -14.21
C GLU A 573 -35.80 -3.78 -13.63
N LEU A 574 -36.82 -3.47 -12.84
CA LEU A 574 -37.03 -2.16 -12.21
C LEU A 574 -36.53 -2.12 -10.76
N ARG A 575 -35.47 -2.86 -10.45
CA ARG A 575 -34.80 -2.80 -9.15
C ARG A 575 -33.72 -1.73 -9.17
N THR A 576 -33.73 -0.84 -8.18
CA THR A 576 -32.64 0.13 -8.03
C THR A 576 -32.34 0.44 -6.57
N VAL A 577 -31.13 0.96 -6.36
CA VAL A 577 -30.72 1.60 -5.11
C VAL A 577 -30.22 2.99 -5.46
N CYS A 578 -30.77 3.97 -4.77
CA CYS A 578 -30.39 5.37 -4.81
C CYS A 578 -29.63 5.71 -3.53
N VAL A 579 -28.55 6.46 -3.68
CA VAL A 579 -27.78 6.99 -2.57
C VAL A 579 -28.07 8.49 -2.50
N PHE A 580 -28.50 8.97 -1.34
CA PHE A 580 -28.66 10.39 -1.09
C PHE A 580 -27.39 10.91 -0.46
N VAL A 581 -26.80 11.92 -1.10
CA VAL A 581 -25.54 12.51 -0.67
C VAL A 581 -25.71 14.00 -0.44
N ARG A 582 -24.84 14.54 0.42
CA ARG A 582 -24.57 15.97 0.49
C ARG A 582 -23.09 16.20 0.19
N ARG A 583 -22.78 16.93 -0.87
CA ARG A 583 -21.41 17.27 -1.28
C ARG A 583 -20.85 18.35 -0.37
N PHE A 584 -19.54 18.30 -0.19
CA PHE A 584 -18.78 19.30 0.55
C PHE A 584 -18.74 20.58 -0.28
N GLN A 585 -18.89 21.72 0.38
CA GLN A 585 -18.79 23.02 -0.28
C GLN A 585 -17.32 23.40 -0.47
N LEU A 586 -17.03 24.04 -1.59
CA LEU A 586 -15.72 24.64 -1.81
C LEU A 586 -15.51 25.81 -0.83
N PRO A 587 -14.29 26.01 -0.36
CA PRO A 587 -14.01 27.09 0.57
C PRO A 587 -14.21 28.45 -0.09
N ILE A 588 -14.72 29.44 0.65
CA ILE A 588 -14.87 30.81 0.12
C ILE A 588 -13.49 31.43 -0.15
N ILE A 589 -12.52 31.10 0.69
CA ILE A 589 -11.12 31.52 0.57
C ILE A 589 -10.28 30.26 0.43
N GLU A 590 -9.54 30.13 -0.67
CA GLU A 590 -8.66 28.98 -0.86
C GLU A 590 -7.51 29.00 0.16
N PRO A 591 -7.30 27.90 0.92
CA PRO A 591 -6.22 27.83 1.87
C PRO A 591 -4.87 27.63 1.17
N ASP A 592 -3.88 28.42 1.57
CA ASP A 592 -2.49 28.25 1.13
C ASP A 592 -1.75 27.24 2.04
N PHE A 593 -1.96 25.95 1.78
CA PHE A 593 -1.26 24.89 2.51
C PHE A 593 0.11 24.60 1.89
N PRO A 594 1.13 24.21 2.68
CA PRO A 594 2.46 23.91 2.13
C PRO A 594 2.51 22.68 1.21
N TRP A 595 1.41 21.94 1.04
CA TRP A 595 1.25 20.86 0.07
C TRP A 595 0.35 21.21 -1.12
N SER A 596 -0.18 22.44 -1.21
CA SER A 596 -1.18 22.80 -2.23
C SER A 596 -0.70 22.54 -3.67
N GLN A 597 0.58 22.80 -3.95
CA GLN A 597 1.19 22.50 -5.26
C GLN A 597 1.25 20.99 -5.61
N TRP A 598 1.02 20.10 -4.64
CA TRP A 598 1.10 18.64 -4.78
C TRP A 598 -0.26 17.96 -4.56
N GLU A 599 -1.36 18.71 -4.55
CA GLU A 599 -2.69 18.20 -4.20
C GLU A 599 -3.11 17.01 -5.07
N ILE A 600 -2.82 17.07 -6.37
CA ILE A 600 -3.12 15.98 -7.32
C ILE A 600 -2.32 14.72 -6.97
N ASN A 601 -1.01 14.84 -6.71
CA ASN A 601 -0.16 13.68 -6.39
C ASN A 601 -0.48 13.06 -5.02
N LEU A 602 -0.88 13.89 -4.06
CA LEU A 602 -1.25 13.46 -2.70
C LEU A 602 -2.72 13.01 -2.61
N GLY A 603 -3.52 13.27 -3.64
CA GLY A 603 -4.96 13.01 -3.64
C GLY A 603 -5.68 13.84 -2.58
N THR A 604 -5.30 15.11 -2.41
CA THR A 604 -5.88 16.00 -1.40
C THR A 604 -6.79 17.05 -2.00
N ALA A 605 -7.82 17.44 -1.24
CA ALA A 605 -8.69 18.57 -1.57
C ALA A 605 -9.13 19.27 -0.29
N SER A 606 -9.35 20.58 -0.38
CA SER A 606 -9.78 21.45 0.71
C SER A 606 -11.23 21.87 0.55
N TRP A 607 -11.95 21.98 1.66
CA TRP A 607 -13.39 22.21 1.71
C TRP A 607 -13.74 23.17 2.85
N GLU A 608 -14.84 23.91 2.68
CA GLU A 608 -15.39 24.75 3.73
C GLU A 608 -15.81 23.90 4.94
N PHE A 609 -15.45 24.34 6.15
CA PHE A 609 -15.66 23.54 7.35
C PHE A 609 -17.14 23.44 7.73
N ASN A 610 -17.63 22.21 7.93
CA ASN A 610 -19.02 21.91 8.28
C ASN A 610 -20.09 22.37 7.28
N GLU A 611 -19.70 22.83 6.10
CA GLU A 611 -20.63 23.29 5.07
C GLU A 611 -20.87 22.20 4.00
N LEU A 612 -22.15 21.88 3.79
CA LEU A 612 -22.62 20.83 2.89
C LEU A 612 -23.75 21.36 2.01
N ASP A 613 -23.81 20.92 0.75
CA ASP A 613 -24.94 21.23 -0.14
C ASP A 613 -26.28 20.63 0.33
N GLY A 614 -27.34 20.97 -0.42
CA GLY A 614 -28.63 20.32 -0.28
C GLY A 614 -28.56 18.84 -0.67
N PRO A 615 -29.35 17.96 -0.02
CA PRO A 615 -29.33 16.53 -0.35
C PRO A 615 -29.65 16.32 -1.83
N SER A 616 -28.93 15.42 -2.50
CA SER A 616 -29.15 15.07 -3.91
C SER A 616 -29.10 13.54 -4.12
N PRO A 617 -29.96 12.97 -4.98
CA PRO A 617 -29.93 11.55 -5.30
C PRO A 617 -28.82 11.26 -6.33
N VAL A 618 -28.06 10.20 -6.11
CA VAL A 618 -27.10 9.66 -7.07
C VAL A 618 -27.25 8.14 -7.20
N ALA A 619 -26.84 7.59 -8.34
CA ALA A 619 -26.76 6.15 -8.53
C ALA A 619 -25.61 5.56 -7.70
N ILE A 620 -25.70 4.28 -7.33
CA ILE A 620 -24.57 3.58 -6.68
C ILE A 620 -23.32 3.66 -7.55
N SER A 621 -23.47 3.55 -8.88
CA SER A 621 -22.35 3.60 -9.82
C SER A 621 -21.58 4.91 -9.79
N SER A 622 -22.17 5.98 -9.25
CA SER A 622 -21.49 7.27 -9.05
C SER A 622 -20.55 7.27 -7.85
N LEU A 623 -20.55 6.25 -6.98
CA LEU A 623 -19.60 6.16 -5.86
C LEU A 623 -18.22 5.76 -6.41
N SER A 624 -17.24 6.64 -6.24
CA SER A 624 -15.93 6.53 -6.91
C SER A 624 -14.76 6.26 -5.96
N GLY A 625 -14.94 6.43 -4.65
CA GLY A 625 -13.83 6.22 -3.72
C GLY A 625 -14.07 6.56 -2.26
N VAL A 626 -13.04 6.45 -1.42
CA VAL A 626 -13.06 6.82 0.01
C VAL A 626 -11.83 7.64 0.39
N PHE A 627 -11.97 8.45 1.45
CA PHE A 627 -10.92 9.35 1.92
C PHE A 627 -10.79 9.36 3.46
N ALA A 628 -9.64 9.80 3.94
CA ALA A 628 -9.48 10.31 5.30
C ALA A 628 -9.89 11.78 5.32
N LEU A 629 -10.50 12.23 6.42
CA LEU A 629 -10.93 13.61 6.59
C LEU A 629 -10.25 14.22 7.81
N PHE A 630 -9.62 15.37 7.60
CA PHE A 630 -8.92 16.16 8.61
C PHE A 630 -9.61 17.49 8.83
N GLU A 631 -9.57 17.95 10.07
CA GLU A 631 -9.91 19.33 10.45
C GLU A 631 -8.59 20.09 10.58
N VAL A 632 -8.42 21.13 9.76
CA VAL A 632 -7.20 21.93 9.71
C VAL A 632 -7.54 23.38 10.02
N PRO A 633 -7.38 23.82 11.28
CA PRO A 633 -7.68 25.20 11.65
C PRO A 633 -6.64 26.14 11.05
N THR A 634 -7.01 27.33 10.61
CA THR A 634 -6.07 28.37 10.14
C THR A 634 -6.45 29.73 10.71
N SER A 635 -5.61 30.76 10.50
CA SER A 635 -5.99 32.13 10.88
C SER A 635 -7.14 32.72 10.05
N GLN A 636 -7.47 32.14 8.89
CA GLN A 636 -8.54 32.61 7.99
C GLN A 636 -9.87 31.88 8.24
N GLY A 637 -9.83 30.72 8.89
CA GLY A 637 -10.97 29.84 9.10
C GLY A 637 -10.52 28.40 9.33
N ASP A 638 -11.45 27.57 9.77
CA ASP A 638 -11.24 26.13 9.83
C ASP A 638 -11.56 25.52 8.46
N TYR A 639 -10.78 24.53 8.03
CA TYR A 639 -11.01 23.83 6.77
C TYR A 639 -11.12 22.33 6.98
N TRP A 640 -11.92 21.70 6.14
CA TRP A 640 -11.90 20.26 5.95
C TRP A 640 -10.90 19.90 4.85
N VAL A 641 -9.98 18.99 5.13
CA VAL A 641 -9.02 18.47 4.15
C VAL A 641 -9.25 16.99 3.97
N THR A 642 -9.61 16.58 2.76
CA THR A 642 -9.75 15.16 2.40
C THR A 642 -8.45 14.63 1.82
N VAL A 643 -8.08 13.39 2.14
CA VAL A 643 -6.96 12.67 1.53
C VAL A 643 -7.46 11.34 0.99
N SER A 644 -7.34 11.12 -0.31
CA SER A 644 -7.77 9.89 -0.97
C SER A 644 -7.05 8.67 -0.37
N LEU A 645 -7.83 7.62 -0.08
CA LEU A 645 -7.31 6.34 0.42
C LEU A 645 -7.31 5.26 -0.65
N ASP A 646 -7.78 5.59 -1.85
CA ASP A 646 -7.79 4.67 -2.96
C ASP A 646 -6.39 4.52 -3.55
N THR A 647 -6.03 3.28 -3.85
CA THR A 647 -4.77 2.92 -4.55
C THR A 647 -4.98 2.74 -6.05
N ILE A 648 -6.22 2.95 -6.49
CA ILE A 648 -6.66 2.91 -7.87
C ILE A 648 -6.60 4.37 -8.31
N SER A 649 -5.65 4.72 -9.18
CA SER A 649 -5.79 5.98 -9.93
C SER A 649 -7.18 5.96 -10.56
N PRO A 650 -7.90 7.09 -10.63
CA PRO A 650 -9.01 7.19 -11.57
C PRO A 650 -8.49 6.68 -12.91
N ASP A 651 -9.25 5.81 -13.59
CA ASP A 651 -8.97 5.50 -14.99
C ASP A 651 -8.90 6.85 -15.70
N ARG A 652 -7.69 7.31 -16.01
CA ARG A 652 -7.50 8.49 -16.84
C ARG A 652 -7.76 7.95 -18.24
N GLU A 653 -8.87 8.37 -18.83
CA GLU A 653 -9.01 8.32 -20.27
C GLU A 653 -7.76 8.98 -20.83
N GLU A 654 -6.92 8.18 -21.48
CA GLU A 654 -5.86 8.71 -22.34
C GLU A 654 -6.59 9.61 -23.32
N LEU A 655 -6.42 10.92 -23.18
CA LEU A 655 -6.73 11.84 -24.27
C LEU A 655 -5.80 11.39 -25.38
N GLU A 656 -6.35 10.72 -26.39
CA GLU A 656 -5.67 10.52 -27.66
C GLU A 656 -5.24 11.92 -28.11
N ASP A 657 -3.94 12.17 -28.08
CA ASP A 657 -3.37 13.37 -28.69
C ASP A 657 -3.73 13.29 -30.18
N GLU A 658 -4.77 14.01 -30.60
CA GLU A 658 -5.08 14.29 -32.01
C GLU A 658 -4.01 15.23 -32.60
N GLU A 659 -2.78 14.75 -32.70
CA GLU A 659 -1.70 15.37 -33.48
C GLU A 659 -0.90 14.25 -34.13
N ASP A 660 -1.40 13.68 -35.25
CA ASP A 660 -0.59 13.00 -36.29
C ASP A 660 -1.47 12.49 -37.48
N LEU A 661 -2.37 13.33 -38.00
CA LEU A 661 -3.11 13.03 -39.24
C LEU A 661 -3.24 14.25 -40.18
N GLU A 662 -2.15 14.96 -40.46
CA GLU A 662 -2.07 15.82 -41.66
C GLU A 662 -0.64 15.89 -42.23
N GLU A 663 -0.11 14.77 -42.76
CA GLU A 663 0.89 14.80 -43.83
C GLU A 663 0.63 13.64 -44.80
N ASP A 664 -0.32 13.85 -45.73
CA ASP A 664 -0.29 13.30 -47.10
C ASP A 664 -1.42 13.96 -47.93
N ALA A 665 -1.12 15.16 -48.44
CA ALA A 665 -1.75 15.76 -49.62
C ALA A 665 -0.78 16.75 -50.30
#